data_AF-A0A9P6QZ20-F1
#
_entry.id   AF-A0A9P6QZ20-F1
#
_cell.length_a   1.000
_cell.length_b   1.000
_cell.length_c   1.000
_cell.angle_alpha   90.00
_cell.angle_beta   90.00
_cell.angle_gamma   90.00
#
_symmetry.space_group_name_H-M   'P 1'
#
loop_
_entity.id
_entity.type
_entity.pdbx_description
1 polymer ?
#
loop_
_entity_poly.entity_id
_entity_poly.type
_entity_poly.pdbx_seq_one_letter_code
_entity_poly.pdbx_strand_id
1 'polypeptide(L)'
;YYWHTSIIMGDARDSEAISAYLTDLQGQVRTASPTLSAAIHVLAEPLSFLSLLPDVPTHVNVTAHSNANAGVQEAVTEFFPRWRGPLEPTTARRAYFIQHLLPNHLNFILDNITVDWLSALPSAERVALFDTYFVPKTAALRQHRKQRRSDNNNNSNVTHNGNDDGSDSQWGPLMAVVSLQTLVNRINAQFHQNHSVLNNTILRLLRRLIDVTTLQDFYTGCCMQSSTSSLISAGAVDITLWDAFLSKLFSIPTRISNAFGVRTEVEESFRETLFFKRQVQQLQTCLEGLSTLSADVRDKNKDKIKVEEQRIQLQAKAFAVVIAKIQRLGYSKILVESVMSTLWSTSDSTKVFGWEQALLHATSPGTAQLFLTSLVDHLNHHQLNFSDTKISAEQQQLAVVHRAAHILISLGYGTNEKANNNQMVQEVLFQGRVFGTGVLRTLICVQSGWPSKVRSNAESALGMTFKKALEVWSDAMLINHASLEYQRYISYQVLLMLGYFDYQGVQDLDLIPIFGAGMTTWLDIENFQRKRIVLVVAEEFSRVVDTIGSPADFGLDGNDREVVFARSLVHLQDGKKPYNPNALASTDNTVDGSKERRTKASSQQHGSADSYSDEEDPVDIKPSVASAPTSGKHDSDDSDSEDDDLKPYEMEYESDPDEDAGSVKRPKVAAPLYLRDLLSYIRAGDDRDKTEMGIKSAADLIRRKAGSLELGE
;
A
#
# COMPACT_ATOMS: atom_id res chain seq x y z
N TYR A 1 -29.32 -36.30 -15.66
CA TYR A 1 -28.35 -37.13 -16.42
C TYR A 1 -28.62 -37.09 -17.93
N TYR A 2 -29.81 -37.42 -18.46
CA TYR A 2 -30.09 -37.34 -19.91
C TYR A 2 -30.17 -35.93 -20.52
N TRP A 3 -30.42 -34.88 -19.73
CA TRP A 3 -30.34 -33.48 -20.18
C TRP A 3 -28.90 -32.91 -20.22
N HIS A 4 -27.95 -33.55 -19.53
CA HIS A 4 -26.57 -33.07 -19.48
C HIS A 4 -25.72 -33.56 -20.66
N THR A 5 -26.01 -34.75 -21.20
CA THR A 5 -25.26 -35.32 -22.33
C THR A 5 -25.56 -34.63 -23.67
N SER A 6 -26.79 -34.12 -23.88
CA SER A 6 -27.14 -33.40 -25.12
C SER A 6 -26.61 -31.97 -25.19
N ILE A 7 -26.43 -31.29 -24.05
CA ILE A 7 -25.79 -29.95 -24.00
C ILE A 7 -24.29 -30.06 -24.30
N ILE A 8 -23.63 -31.07 -23.73
CA ILE A 8 -22.18 -31.31 -23.93
C ILE A 8 -21.86 -31.74 -25.37
N MET A 9 -22.73 -32.51 -26.04
CA MET A 9 -22.49 -32.93 -27.44
C MET A 9 -22.82 -31.83 -28.47
N GLY A 10 -23.73 -30.90 -28.16
CA GLY A 10 -24.02 -29.73 -29.00
C GLY A 10 -22.88 -28.69 -28.94
N ASP A 11 -22.37 -28.41 -27.74
CA ASP A 11 -21.27 -27.46 -27.54
C ASP A 11 -19.94 -27.91 -28.17
N ALA A 12 -19.65 -29.22 -28.22
CA ALA A 12 -18.40 -29.72 -28.81
C ALA A 12 -18.32 -29.45 -30.33
N ARG A 13 -19.39 -29.73 -31.08
CA ARG A 13 -19.43 -29.45 -32.53
C ARG A 13 -19.37 -27.96 -32.84
N ASP A 14 -20.04 -27.15 -32.04
CA ASP A 14 -19.99 -25.69 -32.16
C ASP A 14 -18.59 -25.13 -31.85
N SER A 15 -17.91 -25.70 -30.86
CA SER A 15 -16.56 -25.31 -30.48
C SER A 15 -15.52 -25.62 -31.57
N GLU A 16 -15.64 -26.79 -32.20
CA GLU A 16 -14.82 -27.20 -33.35
C GLU A 16 -15.09 -26.30 -34.56
N ALA A 17 -16.35 -25.94 -34.82
CA ALA A 17 -16.72 -25.07 -35.93
C ALA A 17 -16.13 -23.65 -35.79
N ILE A 18 -16.20 -23.05 -34.59
CA ILE A 18 -15.62 -21.72 -34.33
C ILE A 18 -14.09 -21.76 -34.45
N SER A 19 -13.46 -22.84 -33.97
CA SER A 19 -12.01 -23.03 -34.08
C SER A 19 -11.55 -23.19 -35.53
N ALA A 20 -12.25 -24.01 -36.32
CA ALA A 20 -11.97 -24.23 -37.73
C ALA A 20 -12.14 -22.94 -38.54
N TYR A 21 -13.21 -22.19 -38.28
CA TYR A 21 -13.47 -20.89 -38.90
C TYR A 21 -12.37 -19.87 -38.58
N LEU A 22 -11.97 -19.74 -37.30
CA LEU A 22 -10.88 -18.84 -36.92
C LEU A 22 -9.56 -19.24 -37.59
N THR A 23 -9.32 -20.53 -37.77
CA THR A 23 -8.13 -21.06 -38.47
C THR A 23 -8.14 -20.72 -39.95
N ASP A 24 -9.29 -20.87 -40.63
CA ASP A 24 -9.46 -20.49 -42.04
C ASP A 24 -9.23 -18.97 -42.24
N LEU A 25 -9.85 -18.16 -41.37
CA LEU A 25 -9.69 -16.71 -41.34
C LEU A 25 -8.21 -16.31 -41.20
N GLN A 26 -7.50 -16.89 -40.23
CA GLN A 26 -6.05 -16.68 -40.05
C GLN A 26 -5.23 -17.18 -41.25
N GLY A 27 -5.68 -18.24 -41.91
CA GLY A 27 -5.08 -18.78 -43.14
C GLY A 27 -5.02 -17.77 -44.28
N GLN A 28 -5.99 -16.87 -44.38
CA GLN A 28 -6.05 -15.83 -45.43
C GLN A 28 -4.85 -14.87 -45.37
N VAL A 29 -4.35 -14.56 -44.16
CA VAL A 29 -3.16 -13.71 -43.94
C VAL A 29 -1.85 -14.49 -44.06
N ARG A 30 -1.87 -15.82 -43.94
CA ARG A 30 -0.69 -16.68 -44.15
C ARG A 30 -0.45 -17.08 -45.61
N THR A 31 -1.30 -16.62 -46.53
CA THR A 31 -1.16 -16.91 -47.96
C THR A 31 0.13 -16.30 -48.52
N ALA A 32 0.59 -16.77 -49.68
CA ALA A 32 1.81 -16.28 -50.33
C ALA A 32 1.75 -14.80 -50.75
N SER A 33 0.56 -14.20 -50.79
CA SER A 33 0.35 -12.78 -51.13
C SER A 33 -0.75 -12.18 -50.23
N PRO A 34 -0.45 -11.95 -48.94
CA PRO A 34 -1.42 -11.38 -48.02
C PRO A 34 -1.77 -9.93 -48.42
N THR A 35 -3.01 -9.53 -48.19
CA THR A 35 -3.49 -8.18 -48.51
C THR A 35 -3.89 -7.45 -47.23
N LEU A 36 -3.82 -6.11 -47.25
CA LEU A 36 -4.34 -5.28 -46.16
C LEU A 36 -5.83 -5.60 -45.87
N SER A 37 -6.60 -5.92 -46.91
CA SER A 37 -7.99 -6.34 -46.78
C SER A 37 -8.14 -7.64 -45.97
N ALA A 38 -7.24 -8.61 -46.15
CA ALA A 38 -7.24 -9.85 -45.37
C ALA A 38 -6.85 -9.57 -43.91
N ALA A 39 -5.86 -8.71 -43.67
CA ALA A 39 -5.47 -8.29 -42.33
C ALA A 39 -6.62 -7.59 -41.58
N ILE A 40 -7.33 -6.67 -42.22
CA ILE A 40 -8.52 -6.01 -41.66
C ILE A 40 -9.62 -7.04 -41.36
N HIS A 41 -9.85 -8.01 -42.25
CA HIS A 41 -10.88 -9.03 -42.05
C HIS A 41 -10.59 -9.90 -40.82
N VAL A 42 -9.33 -10.34 -40.65
CA VAL A 42 -8.88 -11.10 -39.48
C VAL A 42 -9.09 -10.35 -38.17
N LEU A 43 -8.99 -9.02 -38.18
CA LEU A 43 -9.20 -8.18 -36.99
C LEU A 43 -10.68 -7.84 -36.73
N ALA A 44 -11.46 -7.57 -37.78
CA ALA A 44 -12.83 -7.09 -37.62
C ALA A 44 -13.82 -8.20 -37.25
N GLU A 45 -13.64 -9.38 -37.84
CA GLU A 45 -14.65 -10.45 -37.76
C GLU A 45 -14.79 -11.06 -36.35
N PRO A 46 -13.69 -11.36 -35.62
CA PRO A 46 -13.81 -11.84 -34.24
C PRO A 46 -14.26 -10.75 -33.26
N LEU A 47 -13.93 -9.48 -33.49
CA LEU A 47 -14.47 -8.37 -32.69
C LEU A 47 -15.98 -8.22 -32.89
N SER A 48 -16.47 -8.41 -34.11
CA SER A 48 -17.92 -8.43 -34.37
C SER A 48 -18.61 -9.57 -33.65
N PHE A 49 -18.02 -10.77 -33.64
CA PHE A 49 -18.56 -11.92 -32.93
C PHE A 49 -18.72 -11.64 -31.41
N LEU A 50 -17.80 -10.85 -30.85
CA LEU A 50 -17.82 -10.41 -29.46
C LEU A 50 -18.73 -9.20 -29.20
N SER A 51 -19.34 -8.61 -30.23
CA SER A 51 -20.06 -7.32 -30.14
C SER A 51 -19.20 -6.21 -29.54
N LEU A 52 -17.95 -6.08 -30.01
CA LEU A 52 -16.99 -5.08 -29.53
C LEU A 52 -16.59 -4.04 -30.60
N LEU A 53 -17.17 -4.12 -31.79
CA LEU A 53 -17.02 -3.07 -32.79
C LEU A 53 -17.76 -1.81 -32.31
N PRO A 54 -17.16 -0.62 -32.43
CA PRO A 54 -17.75 0.60 -31.89
C PRO A 54 -19.05 0.98 -32.61
N ASP A 55 -20.05 1.43 -31.85
CA ASP A 55 -21.15 2.24 -32.38
C ASP A 55 -20.58 3.53 -32.98
N VAL A 56 -20.73 3.67 -34.29
CA VAL A 56 -20.44 4.92 -35.01
C VAL A 56 -21.49 5.95 -34.57
N PRO A 57 -21.13 7.23 -34.33
CA PRO A 57 -22.12 8.25 -34.00
C PRO A 57 -23.11 8.39 -35.16
N THR A 58 -24.35 7.96 -34.96
CA THR A 58 -25.42 8.06 -35.96
C THR A 58 -25.90 9.50 -36.06
N HIS A 59 -25.64 10.16 -37.18
CA HIS A 59 -26.47 11.27 -37.66
C HIS A 59 -27.64 10.72 -38.49
N VAL A 60 -28.31 9.67 -38.01
CA VAL A 60 -29.49 9.11 -38.68
C VAL A 60 -30.53 8.74 -37.62
N ASN A 61 -31.64 9.46 -37.64
CA ASN A 61 -32.86 9.12 -36.90
C ASN A 61 -33.40 7.78 -37.41
N VAL A 62 -33.10 6.69 -36.70
CA VAL A 62 -33.81 5.42 -36.91
C VAL A 62 -34.89 5.32 -35.82
N THR A 63 -36.13 5.44 -36.26
CA THR A 63 -37.31 5.25 -35.42
C THR A 63 -37.30 3.86 -34.78
N ALA A 64 -37.59 3.83 -33.48
CA ALA A 64 -37.66 2.64 -32.64
C ALA A 64 -38.42 1.48 -33.31
N HIS A 65 -37.92 0.25 -33.07
CA HIS A 65 -38.50 -1.11 -33.27
C HIS A 65 -37.64 -2.11 -34.08
N SER A 66 -36.35 -1.87 -34.35
CA SER A 66 -35.47 -2.88 -34.95
C SER A 66 -34.32 -3.31 -34.03
N ASN A 67 -34.09 -4.63 -33.95
CA ASN A 67 -32.99 -5.34 -33.27
C ASN A 67 -31.69 -4.53 -33.20
N ALA A 68 -31.08 -4.44 -32.00
CA ALA A 68 -29.77 -3.81 -31.77
C ALA A 68 -28.65 -4.32 -32.71
N ASN A 69 -28.77 -5.57 -33.19
CA ASN A 69 -27.83 -6.14 -34.15
C ASN A 69 -27.86 -5.44 -35.52
N ALA A 70 -28.98 -4.86 -35.96
CA ALA A 70 -29.10 -4.24 -37.29
C ALA A 70 -28.31 -2.93 -37.41
N GLY A 71 -28.30 -2.10 -36.35
CA GLY A 71 -27.56 -0.83 -36.33
C GLY A 71 -26.04 -1.02 -36.34
N VAL A 72 -25.55 -2.04 -35.60
CA VAL A 72 -24.13 -2.44 -35.64
C VAL A 72 -23.78 -2.98 -37.03
N GLN A 73 -24.66 -3.78 -37.64
CA GLN A 73 -24.43 -4.34 -38.98
C GLN A 73 -24.31 -3.24 -40.04
N GLU A 74 -25.15 -2.21 -39.96
CA GLU A 74 -25.18 -1.08 -40.90
C GLU A 74 -23.94 -0.18 -40.73
N ALA A 75 -23.55 0.16 -39.50
CA ALA A 75 -22.32 0.91 -39.20
C ALA A 75 -21.03 0.17 -39.59
N VAL A 76 -21.00 -1.15 -39.37
CA VAL A 76 -19.88 -2.01 -39.80
C VAL A 76 -19.83 -2.13 -41.32
N THR A 77 -20.98 -2.12 -42.01
CA THR A 77 -21.01 -2.13 -43.48
C THR A 77 -20.58 -0.79 -44.09
N GLU A 78 -20.86 0.33 -43.41
CA GLU A 78 -20.39 1.67 -43.81
C GLU A 78 -18.86 1.80 -43.72
N PHE A 79 -18.25 1.34 -42.63
CA PHE A 79 -16.80 1.33 -42.47
C PHE A 79 -16.11 0.18 -43.22
N PHE A 80 -16.79 -0.96 -43.40
CA PHE A 80 -16.24 -2.19 -43.94
C PHE A 80 -17.21 -2.86 -44.93
N PRO A 81 -17.35 -2.32 -46.17
CA PRO A 81 -18.37 -2.74 -47.15
C PRO A 81 -18.21 -4.18 -47.69
N ARG A 82 -17.18 -4.92 -47.27
CA ARG A 82 -16.93 -6.33 -47.64
C ARG A 82 -17.23 -7.32 -46.51
N TRP A 83 -17.66 -6.84 -45.35
CA TRP A 83 -17.90 -7.66 -44.18
C TRP A 83 -19.16 -8.53 -44.37
N ARG A 84 -19.05 -9.85 -44.10
CA ARG A 84 -20.14 -10.83 -44.34
C ARG A 84 -20.79 -11.41 -43.08
N GLY A 85 -20.25 -11.10 -41.89
CA GLY A 85 -20.85 -11.40 -40.57
C GLY A 85 -20.95 -12.90 -40.20
N PRO A 86 -20.61 -13.31 -38.97
CA PRO A 86 -20.66 -14.72 -38.56
C PRO A 86 -22.01 -15.17 -37.99
N LEU A 87 -22.11 -16.49 -37.78
CA LEU A 87 -23.09 -17.24 -36.97
C LEU A 87 -23.59 -16.47 -35.73
N GLU A 88 -24.87 -16.62 -35.37
CA GLU A 88 -25.45 -15.96 -34.18
C GLU A 88 -24.61 -16.24 -32.91
N PRO A 89 -24.02 -15.19 -32.29
CA PRO A 89 -23.11 -15.35 -31.16
C PRO A 89 -23.91 -15.54 -29.86
N THR A 90 -23.90 -16.76 -29.31
CA THR A 90 -24.47 -17.03 -27.98
C THR A 90 -23.48 -16.66 -26.88
N THR A 91 -23.97 -16.38 -25.66
CA THR A 91 -23.14 -16.10 -24.47
C THR A 91 -22.12 -17.22 -24.20
N ALA A 92 -22.51 -18.49 -24.38
CA ALA A 92 -21.63 -19.64 -24.20
C ALA A 92 -20.49 -19.66 -25.26
N ARG A 93 -20.83 -19.43 -26.54
CA ARG A 93 -19.84 -19.39 -27.62
C ARG A 93 -18.86 -18.21 -27.48
N ARG A 94 -19.32 -17.06 -27.00
CA ARG A 94 -18.45 -15.91 -26.66
C ARG A 94 -17.49 -16.21 -25.52
N ALA A 95 -18.00 -16.79 -24.43
CA ALA A 95 -17.16 -17.23 -23.31
C ALA A 95 -16.10 -18.23 -23.78
N TYR A 96 -16.50 -19.24 -24.57
CA TYR A 96 -15.60 -20.23 -25.14
C TYR A 96 -14.51 -19.58 -26.00
N PHE A 97 -14.89 -18.67 -26.92
CA PHE A 97 -13.94 -17.95 -27.75
C PHE A 97 -12.90 -17.21 -26.90
N ILE A 98 -13.34 -16.42 -25.91
CA ILE A 98 -12.44 -15.65 -25.07
C ILE A 98 -11.51 -16.55 -24.24
N GLN A 99 -12.03 -17.65 -23.68
CA GLN A 99 -11.25 -18.52 -22.80
C GLN A 99 -10.26 -19.41 -23.56
N HIS A 100 -10.63 -19.89 -24.75
CA HIS A 100 -9.88 -20.95 -25.44
C HIS A 100 -9.25 -20.54 -26.77
N LEU A 101 -9.85 -19.59 -27.50
CA LEU A 101 -9.39 -19.22 -28.83
C LEU A 101 -8.66 -17.87 -28.87
N LEU A 102 -9.11 -16.92 -28.06
CA LEU A 102 -8.54 -15.58 -27.98
C LEU A 102 -7.05 -15.58 -27.65
N PRO A 103 -6.50 -16.36 -26.69
CA PRO A 103 -5.05 -16.33 -26.41
C PRO A 103 -4.20 -16.64 -27.66
N ASN A 104 -4.61 -17.64 -28.44
CA ASN A 104 -3.91 -18.02 -29.68
C ASN A 104 -4.12 -16.98 -30.78
N HIS A 105 -5.31 -16.39 -30.86
CA HIS A 105 -5.60 -15.32 -31.80
C HIS A 105 -4.82 -14.04 -31.51
N LEU A 106 -4.68 -13.64 -30.24
CA LEU A 106 -3.85 -12.51 -29.82
C LEU A 106 -2.39 -12.75 -30.21
N ASN A 107 -1.87 -13.96 -29.98
CA ASN A 107 -0.54 -14.34 -30.43
C ASN A 107 -0.40 -14.26 -31.95
N PHE A 108 -1.39 -14.77 -32.69
CA PHE A 108 -1.41 -14.67 -34.15
C PHE A 108 -1.34 -13.21 -34.63
N ILE A 109 -2.18 -12.34 -34.07
CA ILE A 109 -2.21 -10.91 -34.43
C ILE A 109 -0.86 -10.26 -34.11
N LEU A 110 -0.28 -10.57 -32.95
CA LEU A 110 1.05 -10.05 -32.59
C LEU A 110 2.11 -10.44 -33.61
N ASP A 111 2.15 -11.70 -34.04
CA ASP A 111 3.18 -12.23 -34.94
C ASP A 111 2.99 -11.86 -36.41
N ASN A 112 1.73 -11.78 -36.88
CA ASN A 112 1.43 -11.72 -38.32
C ASN A 112 0.80 -10.38 -38.77
N ILE A 113 0.40 -9.51 -37.84
CA ILE A 113 -0.23 -8.21 -38.15
C ILE A 113 0.65 -7.05 -37.71
N THR A 114 1.28 -7.15 -36.53
CA THR A 114 1.95 -6.02 -35.88
C THR A 114 3.07 -5.38 -36.71
N VAL A 115 3.91 -6.20 -37.33
CA VAL A 115 5.10 -5.71 -38.07
C VAL A 115 4.72 -5.24 -39.47
N ASP A 116 3.92 -6.03 -40.18
CA ASP A 116 3.70 -5.83 -41.62
C ASP A 116 2.52 -4.91 -41.95
N TRP A 117 1.51 -4.84 -41.07
CA TRP A 117 0.21 -4.23 -41.41
C TRP A 117 -0.23 -3.12 -40.46
N LEU A 118 0.24 -3.10 -39.21
CA LEU A 118 -0.26 -2.16 -38.20
C LEU A 118 0.03 -0.69 -38.54
N SER A 119 1.14 -0.42 -39.23
CA SER A 119 1.52 0.91 -39.71
C SER A 119 0.64 1.39 -40.86
N ALA A 120 0.07 0.47 -41.65
CA ALA A 120 -0.81 0.78 -42.77
C ALA A 120 -2.24 1.16 -42.35
N LEU A 121 -2.63 0.83 -41.10
CA LEU A 121 -3.94 1.21 -40.55
C LEU A 121 -3.93 2.66 -40.04
N PRO A 122 -4.95 3.48 -40.37
CA PRO A 122 -5.19 4.77 -39.72
C PRO A 122 -5.28 4.64 -38.21
N SER A 123 -4.90 5.70 -37.48
CA SER A 123 -4.86 5.67 -36.01
C SER A 123 -6.20 5.29 -35.38
N ALA A 124 -7.33 5.76 -35.94
CA ALA A 124 -8.67 5.41 -35.46
C ALA A 124 -8.99 3.92 -35.65
N GLU A 125 -8.68 3.36 -36.82
CA GLU A 125 -8.86 1.94 -37.13
C GLU A 125 -7.93 1.05 -36.29
N ARG A 126 -6.68 1.48 -36.08
CA ARG A 126 -5.77 0.79 -35.17
C ARG A 126 -6.34 0.67 -33.77
N VAL A 127 -6.92 1.76 -33.25
CA VAL A 127 -7.54 1.73 -31.92
C VAL A 127 -8.77 0.81 -31.92
N ALA A 128 -9.63 0.91 -32.94
CA ALA A 128 -10.88 0.16 -33.02
C ALA A 128 -10.69 -1.34 -33.27
N LEU A 129 -9.75 -1.71 -34.14
CA LEU A 129 -9.57 -3.08 -34.64
C LEU A 129 -8.41 -3.84 -34.00
N PHE A 130 -7.40 -3.13 -33.49
CA PHE A 130 -6.22 -3.78 -32.88
C PHE A 130 -6.18 -3.56 -31.37
N ASP A 131 -6.19 -2.31 -30.90
CA ASP A 131 -6.06 -2.05 -29.46
C ASP A 131 -7.26 -2.59 -28.66
N THR A 132 -8.48 -2.62 -29.23
CA THR A 132 -9.69 -3.18 -28.58
C THR A 132 -9.51 -4.61 -28.09
N TYR A 133 -8.74 -5.43 -28.80
CA TYR A 133 -8.44 -6.81 -28.39
C TYR A 133 -7.68 -6.88 -27.07
N PHE A 134 -6.70 -5.98 -26.90
CA PHE A 134 -5.74 -6.01 -25.79
C PHE A 134 -6.11 -5.08 -24.65
N VAL A 135 -6.87 -4.02 -24.94
CA VAL A 135 -7.27 -2.96 -24.01
C VAL A 135 -8.80 -2.81 -24.07
N PRO A 136 -9.55 -3.82 -23.62
CA PRO A 136 -11.01 -3.80 -23.68
C PRO A 136 -11.59 -2.71 -22.76
N LYS A 137 -12.76 -2.19 -23.14
CA LYS A 137 -13.49 -1.25 -22.28
C LYS A 137 -14.02 -2.01 -21.05
N THR A 138 -13.55 -1.65 -19.85
CA THR A 138 -14.08 -2.15 -18.57
C THR A 138 -15.01 -1.12 -17.91
N ALA A 139 -15.79 -1.54 -16.91
CA ALA A 139 -16.71 -0.67 -16.19
C ALA A 139 -16.02 0.52 -15.50
N ALA A 140 -14.75 0.38 -15.09
CA ALA A 140 -13.95 1.44 -14.48
C ALA A 140 -13.71 2.65 -15.43
N LEU A 141 -13.55 2.41 -16.74
CA LEU A 141 -13.46 3.48 -17.75
C LEU A 141 -14.75 4.33 -17.83
N ARG A 142 -15.91 3.82 -17.40
CA ARG A 142 -17.18 4.55 -17.38
C ARG A 142 -17.28 5.49 -16.16
N GLN A 143 -16.82 5.07 -14.98
CA GLN A 143 -16.84 5.93 -13.78
C GLN A 143 -15.89 7.12 -13.91
N HIS A 144 -14.67 6.91 -14.43
CA HIS A 144 -13.70 7.99 -14.61
C HIS A 144 -14.12 9.03 -15.66
N ARG A 145 -14.92 8.62 -16.67
CA ARG A 145 -15.55 9.52 -17.66
C ARG A 145 -16.80 10.22 -17.12
N LYS A 146 -17.59 9.57 -16.27
CA LYS A 146 -18.73 10.20 -15.58
C LYS A 146 -18.26 11.26 -14.57
N GLN A 147 -17.20 10.97 -13.80
CA GLN A 147 -16.58 11.94 -12.88
C GLN A 147 -16.06 13.17 -13.65
N ARG A 148 -15.27 12.97 -14.72
CA ARG A 148 -14.76 14.07 -15.56
C ARG A 148 -15.84 14.85 -16.32
N ARG A 149 -16.98 14.25 -16.62
CA ARG A 149 -18.13 14.96 -17.22
C ARG A 149 -18.96 15.71 -16.18
N SER A 150 -19.03 15.22 -14.95
CA SER A 150 -19.65 15.91 -13.81
C SER A 150 -18.90 17.18 -13.43
N ASP A 151 -17.57 17.16 -13.51
CA ASP A 151 -16.74 18.33 -13.17
C ASP A 151 -16.78 19.43 -14.27
N ASN A 152 -17.16 19.06 -15.49
CA ASN A 152 -17.16 19.97 -16.65
C ASN A 152 -18.54 20.47 -17.09
N ASN A 153 -19.64 19.96 -16.52
CA ASN A 153 -20.98 20.30 -16.99
C ASN A 153 -21.90 20.76 -15.86
N ASN A 154 -21.61 21.94 -15.32
CA ASN A 154 -22.49 22.64 -14.39
C ASN A 154 -23.60 23.45 -15.10
N ASN A 155 -23.86 23.21 -16.39
CA ASN A 155 -24.98 23.90 -17.07
C ASN A 155 -25.47 23.16 -18.32
N SER A 156 -26.30 22.12 -18.14
CA SER A 156 -27.42 21.82 -19.05
C SER A 156 -28.23 20.64 -18.50
N ASN A 157 -29.46 20.91 -18.06
CA ASN A 157 -30.48 19.89 -17.82
C ASN A 157 -30.83 19.22 -19.16
N VAL A 158 -30.30 18.03 -19.39
CA VAL A 158 -30.85 17.07 -20.36
C VAL A 158 -31.01 15.75 -19.65
N THR A 159 -32.24 15.46 -19.25
CA THR A 159 -32.69 14.13 -18.82
C THR A 159 -32.62 13.19 -20.01
N HIS A 160 -31.60 12.34 -20.07
CA HIS A 160 -31.60 11.18 -20.95
C HIS A 160 -31.81 9.92 -20.10
N ASN A 161 -32.98 9.29 -20.30
CA ASN A 161 -33.36 8.01 -19.70
C ASN A 161 -32.32 6.95 -20.06
N GLY A 162 -31.62 6.43 -19.05
CA GLY A 162 -30.59 5.40 -19.22
C GLY A 162 -31.18 4.00 -19.24
N ASN A 163 -31.47 3.47 -20.42
CA ASN A 163 -31.92 2.08 -20.56
C ASN A 163 -31.26 1.27 -21.70
N ASP A 164 -30.24 1.75 -22.43
CA ASP A 164 -29.76 1.04 -23.64
C ASP A 164 -28.32 0.47 -23.65
N ASP A 165 -27.55 0.51 -22.55
CA ASP A 165 -26.08 0.33 -22.63
C ASP A 165 -25.52 -0.99 -22.02
N GLY A 166 -26.32 -2.06 -22.04
CA GLY A 166 -26.11 -3.29 -21.25
C GLY A 166 -25.23 -4.40 -21.87
N SER A 167 -25.08 -4.49 -23.19
CA SER A 167 -24.47 -5.67 -23.84
C SER A 167 -22.95 -5.64 -23.97
N ASP A 168 -22.36 -4.46 -24.22
CA ASP A 168 -20.95 -4.37 -24.65
C ASP A 168 -19.92 -4.53 -23.52
N SER A 169 -20.33 -4.39 -22.26
CA SER A 169 -19.39 -4.29 -21.13
C SER A 169 -19.17 -5.57 -20.33
N GLN A 170 -19.91 -6.64 -20.62
CA GLN A 170 -19.83 -7.87 -19.82
C GLN A 170 -18.48 -8.60 -19.96
N TRP A 171 -17.87 -8.56 -21.16
CA TRP A 171 -16.72 -9.39 -21.49
C TRP A 171 -15.37 -8.72 -21.26
N GLY A 172 -15.35 -7.39 -21.06
CA GLY A 172 -14.13 -6.61 -20.90
C GLY A 172 -13.19 -7.14 -19.80
N PRO A 173 -13.69 -7.44 -18.58
CA PRO A 173 -12.88 -8.04 -17.51
C PRO A 173 -12.18 -9.35 -17.90
N LEU A 174 -12.90 -10.27 -18.55
CA LEU A 174 -12.35 -11.57 -18.96
C LEU A 174 -11.31 -11.40 -20.08
N MET A 175 -11.60 -10.54 -21.07
CA MET A 175 -10.62 -10.22 -22.12
C MET A 175 -9.37 -9.54 -21.56
N ALA A 176 -9.49 -8.69 -20.54
CA ALA A 176 -8.35 -8.04 -19.90
C ALA A 176 -7.41 -9.05 -19.23
N VAL A 177 -7.97 -10.07 -18.57
CA VAL A 177 -7.20 -11.18 -17.99
C VAL A 177 -6.41 -11.93 -19.07
N VAL A 178 -7.08 -12.34 -20.16
CA VAL A 178 -6.45 -13.05 -21.28
C VAL A 178 -5.38 -12.21 -21.98
N SER A 179 -5.67 -10.92 -22.17
CA SER A 179 -4.76 -9.95 -22.79
C SER A 179 -3.51 -9.76 -21.96
N LEU A 180 -3.64 -9.56 -20.64
CA LEU A 180 -2.51 -9.40 -19.73
C LEU A 180 -1.64 -10.67 -19.74
N GLN A 181 -2.26 -11.85 -19.62
CA GLN A 181 -1.52 -13.11 -19.64
C GLN A 181 -0.74 -13.30 -20.95
N THR A 182 -1.35 -12.95 -22.09
CA THR A 182 -0.72 -13.07 -23.42
C THR A 182 0.44 -12.10 -23.57
N LEU A 183 0.24 -10.81 -23.25
CA LEU A 183 1.27 -9.78 -23.36
C LEU A 183 2.46 -10.07 -22.43
N VAL A 184 2.20 -10.46 -21.18
CA VAL A 184 3.25 -10.77 -20.21
C VAL A 184 4.04 -12.03 -20.58
N ASN A 185 3.38 -13.04 -21.17
CA ASN A 185 4.07 -14.24 -21.66
C ASN A 185 5.06 -13.96 -22.79
N ARG A 186 4.81 -12.91 -23.59
CA ARG A 186 5.73 -12.48 -24.65
C ARG A 186 6.98 -11.79 -24.09
N ILE A 187 6.90 -11.22 -22.89
CA ILE A 187 8.05 -10.63 -22.21
C ILE A 187 8.83 -11.75 -21.50
N ASN A 188 9.75 -12.34 -22.25
CA ASN A 188 10.64 -13.42 -21.80
C ASN A 188 12.13 -13.03 -22.02
N ALA A 189 13.06 -13.94 -21.71
CA ALA A 189 14.49 -13.66 -21.84
C ALA A 189 14.94 -13.30 -23.26
N GLN A 190 14.22 -13.76 -24.29
CA GLN A 190 14.50 -13.49 -25.71
C GLN A 190 13.75 -12.26 -26.23
N PHE A 191 13.07 -11.48 -25.38
CA PHE A 191 12.27 -10.33 -25.81
C PHE A 191 13.09 -9.32 -26.63
N HIS A 192 14.35 -9.09 -26.27
CA HIS A 192 15.28 -8.22 -27.00
C HIS A 192 15.59 -8.69 -28.45
N GLN A 193 15.33 -9.96 -28.78
CA GLN A 193 15.57 -10.54 -30.10
C GLN A 193 14.41 -10.29 -31.08
N ASN A 194 13.25 -9.87 -30.57
CA ASN A 194 12.09 -9.55 -31.39
C ASN A 194 12.27 -8.22 -32.14
N HIS A 195 11.46 -8.02 -33.18
CA HIS A 195 11.40 -6.76 -33.91
C HIS A 195 11.04 -5.58 -32.97
N SER A 196 11.73 -4.45 -33.10
CA SER A 196 11.55 -3.29 -32.20
C SER A 196 10.12 -2.76 -32.19
N VAL A 197 9.45 -2.74 -33.36
CA VAL A 197 8.03 -2.33 -33.48
C VAL A 197 7.10 -3.26 -32.70
N LEU A 198 7.38 -4.57 -32.68
CA LEU A 198 6.59 -5.54 -31.93
C LEU A 198 6.78 -5.32 -30.42
N ASN A 199 8.02 -5.18 -29.96
CA ASN A 199 8.32 -4.91 -28.55
C ASN A 199 7.68 -3.62 -28.05
N ASN A 200 7.84 -2.52 -28.81
CA ASN A 200 7.22 -1.24 -28.48
C ASN A 200 5.70 -1.33 -28.46
N THR A 201 5.10 -2.10 -29.36
CA THR A 201 3.65 -2.34 -29.38
C THR A 201 3.19 -3.11 -28.15
N ILE A 202 3.88 -4.21 -27.79
CA ILE A 202 3.56 -5.00 -26.60
C ILE A 202 3.63 -4.15 -25.34
N LEU A 203 4.71 -3.38 -25.15
CA LEU A 203 4.86 -2.51 -23.98
C LEU A 203 3.79 -1.42 -23.93
N ARG A 204 3.52 -0.75 -25.05
CA ARG A 204 2.47 0.26 -25.16
C ARG A 204 1.10 -0.32 -24.78
N LEU A 205 0.76 -1.49 -25.30
CA LEU A 205 -0.50 -2.17 -24.99
C LEU A 205 -0.57 -2.59 -23.52
N LEU A 206 0.51 -3.15 -22.98
CA LEU A 206 0.57 -3.56 -21.58
C LEU A 206 0.42 -2.38 -20.63
N ARG A 207 1.11 -1.27 -20.91
CA ARG A 207 0.95 -0.01 -20.17
C ARG A 207 -0.49 0.45 -20.22
N ARG A 208 -1.07 0.58 -21.41
CA ARG A 208 -2.48 1.02 -21.58
C ARG A 208 -3.44 0.11 -20.85
N LEU A 209 -3.26 -1.20 -20.90
CA LEU A 209 -4.09 -2.18 -20.22
C LEU A 209 -4.05 -2.00 -18.70
N ILE A 210 -2.85 -1.93 -18.12
CA ILE A 210 -2.68 -1.67 -16.68
C ILE A 210 -3.25 -0.30 -16.31
N ASP A 211 -3.10 0.70 -17.19
CA ASP A 211 -3.62 2.07 -17.03
C ASP A 211 -5.14 2.14 -16.90
N VAL A 212 -5.88 1.35 -17.67
CA VAL A 212 -7.34 1.44 -17.74
C VAL A 212 -8.08 0.35 -16.96
N THR A 213 -7.42 -0.77 -16.64
CA THR A 213 -8.03 -1.89 -15.94
C THR A 213 -7.68 -1.88 -14.46
N THR A 214 -8.71 -2.02 -13.62
CA THR A 214 -8.55 -2.05 -12.16
C THR A 214 -8.31 -3.47 -11.65
N LEU A 215 -7.76 -3.59 -10.44
CA LEU A 215 -7.63 -4.86 -9.72
C LEU A 215 -8.99 -5.55 -9.55
N GLN A 216 -10.06 -4.77 -9.35
CA GLN A 216 -11.43 -5.26 -9.31
C GLN A 216 -11.86 -5.87 -10.65
N ASP A 217 -11.56 -5.22 -11.77
CA ASP A 217 -11.86 -5.75 -13.10
C ASP A 217 -11.11 -7.09 -13.33
N PHE A 218 -9.83 -7.17 -12.96
CA PHE A 218 -9.08 -8.42 -13.07
C PHE A 218 -9.65 -9.54 -12.20
N TYR A 219 -10.05 -9.22 -10.96
CA TYR A 219 -10.73 -10.16 -10.08
C TYR A 219 -12.03 -10.68 -10.74
N THR A 220 -12.87 -9.77 -11.25
CA THR A 220 -14.10 -10.13 -11.95
C THR A 220 -13.83 -11.01 -13.18
N GLY A 221 -12.81 -10.69 -13.98
CA GLY A 221 -12.40 -11.51 -15.12
C GLY A 221 -11.99 -12.93 -14.70
N CYS A 222 -11.25 -13.08 -13.61
CA CYS A 222 -10.86 -14.38 -13.08
C CYS A 222 -12.07 -15.19 -12.53
N CYS A 223 -13.05 -14.53 -11.89
CA CYS A 223 -14.31 -15.17 -11.50
C CYS A 223 -15.06 -15.73 -12.72
N MET A 224 -15.12 -14.96 -13.82
CA MET A 224 -15.76 -15.39 -15.06
C MET A 224 -15.03 -16.58 -15.69
N GLN A 225 -13.70 -16.61 -15.60
CA GLN A 225 -12.90 -17.75 -16.06
C GLN A 225 -13.13 -19.01 -15.21
N SER A 226 -13.43 -18.84 -13.92
CA SER A 226 -13.67 -19.96 -12.98
C SER A 226 -15.09 -20.55 -13.10
N SER A 227 -16.10 -19.73 -13.40
CA SER A 227 -17.52 -20.12 -13.37
C SER A 227 -17.95 -21.09 -14.48
N THR A 228 -17.08 -21.36 -15.47
CA THR A 228 -17.30 -22.37 -16.52
C THR A 228 -16.81 -23.76 -16.11
N SER A 229 -16.01 -23.85 -15.04
CA SER A 229 -15.67 -25.11 -14.37
C SER A 229 -16.79 -25.44 -13.37
N SER A 230 -17.51 -26.52 -13.60
CA SER A 230 -18.84 -26.87 -13.03
C SER A 230 -18.95 -27.04 -11.50
N LEU A 231 -17.97 -26.59 -10.71
CA LEU A 231 -17.85 -26.84 -9.27
C LEU A 231 -17.92 -25.58 -8.39
N ILE A 232 -17.93 -24.38 -8.96
CA ILE A 232 -17.78 -23.12 -8.21
C ILE A 232 -19.07 -22.28 -8.29
N SER A 233 -19.55 -21.79 -7.14
CA SER A 233 -20.73 -20.92 -7.05
C SER A 233 -20.56 -19.66 -7.90
N ALA A 234 -21.62 -19.22 -8.58
CA ALA A 234 -21.62 -18.01 -9.40
C ALA A 234 -21.01 -16.81 -8.64
N GLY A 235 -19.86 -16.32 -9.13
CA GLY A 235 -19.16 -15.15 -8.57
C GLY A 235 -17.97 -15.44 -7.64
N ALA A 236 -17.65 -16.70 -7.36
CA ALA A 236 -16.43 -17.08 -6.64
C ALA A 236 -15.27 -17.33 -7.62
N VAL A 237 -14.07 -16.83 -7.28
CA VAL A 237 -12.85 -17.14 -8.03
C VAL A 237 -12.22 -18.43 -7.50
N ASP A 238 -11.69 -19.26 -8.40
CA ASP A 238 -10.71 -20.26 -7.99
C ASP A 238 -9.45 -19.52 -7.50
N ILE A 239 -9.16 -19.64 -6.20
CA ILE A 239 -8.02 -18.95 -5.56
C ILE A 239 -6.69 -19.35 -6.22
N THR A 240 -6.58 -20.58 -6.75
CA THR A 240 -5.37 -21.02 -7.46
C THR A 240 -5.19 -20.30 -8.79
N LEU A 241 -6.28 -20.11 -9.53
CA LEU A 241 -6.30 -19.34 -10.77
C LEU A 241 -5.99 -17.86 -10.51
N TRP A 242 -6.58 -17.29 -9.46
CA TRP A 242 -6.30 -15.93 -9.02
C TRP A 242 -4.83 -15.74 -8.62
N ASP A 243 -4.28 -16.67 -7.84
CA ASP A 243 -2.88 -16.64 -7.41
C ASP A 243 -1.93 -16.73 -8.62
N ALA A 244 -2.21 -17.62 -9.57
CA ALA A 244 -1.43 -17.77 -10.80
C ALA A 244 -1.50 -16.51 -11.70
N PHE A 245 -2.67 -15.89 -11.82
CA PHE A 245 -2.85 -14.63 -12.52
C PHE A 245 -2.04 -13.51 -11.86
N LEU A 246 -2.17 -13.34 -10.55
CA LEU A 246 -1.44 -12.33 -9.80
C LEU A 246 0.08 -12.52 -9.87
N SER A 247 0.57 -13.76 -9.92
CA SER A 247 2.01 -14.04 -10.16
C SER A 247 2.49 -13.46 -11.49
N LYS A 248 1.65 -13.47 -12.53
CA LYS A 248 1.97 -12.82 -13.81
C LYS A 248 1.91 -11.31 -13.68
N LEU A 249 0.81 -10.76 -13.12
CA LEU A 249 0.64 -9.32 -12.93
C LEU A 249 1.81 -8.70 -12.16
N PHE A 250 2.19 -9.27 -11.01
CA PHE A 250 3.28 -8.72 -10.19
C PHE A 250 4.69 -9.06 -10.68
N SER A 251 4.84 -9.97 -11.66
CA SER A 251 6.12 -10.20 -12.32
C SER A 251 6.46 -9.17 -13.40
N ILE A 252 5.52 -8.28 -13.77
CA ILE A 252 5.68 -7.34 -14.89
C ILE A 252 6.93 -6.46 -14.73
N PRO A 253 7.14 -5.74 -13.61
CA PRO A 253 8.30 -4.88 -13.46
C PRO A 253 9.62 -5.64 -13.64
N THR A 254 9.75 -6.78 -12.97
CA THR A 254 10.97 -7.61 -13.03
C THR A 254 11.18 -8.23 -14.41
N ARG A 255 10.11 -8.68 -15.09
CA ARG A 255 10.20 -9.20 -16.47
C ARG A 255 10.67 -8.14 -17.45
N ILE A 256 10.15 -6.92 -17.33
CA ILE A 256 10.57 -5.80 -18.18
C ILE A 256 12.03 -5.43 -17.87
N SER A 257 12.38 -5.30 -16.59
CA SER A 257 13.76 -5.05 -16.16
C SER A 257 14.73 -6.11 -16.73
N ASN A 258 14.38 -7.39 -16.63
CA ASN A 258 15.19 -8.49 -17.17
C ASN A 258 15.27 -8.49 -18.71
N ALA A 259 14.18 -8.09 -19.39
CA ALA A 259 14.13 -8.05 -20.84
C ALA A 259 15.01 -6.94 -21.45
N PHE A 260 15.17 -5.82 -20.75
CA PHE A 260 15.96 -4.66 -21.22
C PHE A 260 17.33 -4.52 -20.55
N GLY A 261 17.59 -5.25 -19.47
CA GLY A 261 18.81 -5.17 -18.68
C GLY A 261 19.00 -3.80 -18.00
N VAL A 262 20.20 -3.58 -17.44
CA VAL A 262 20.54 -2.38 -16.63
C VAL A 262 20.67 -1.09 -17.47
N ARG A 263 20.74 -1.19 -18.80
CA ARG A 263 21.17 -0.09 -19.69
C ARG A 263 20.05 0.75 -20.30
N THR A 264 18.78 0.37 -20.10
CA THR A 264 17.65 1.04 -20.74
C THR A 264 16.78 1.70 -19.68
N GLU A 265 16.42 2.96 -19.87
CA GLU A 265 15.43 3.62 -19.02
C GLU A 265 14.09 2.90 -19.16
N VAL A 266 13.71 2.21 -18.11
CA VAL A 266 12.37 1.61 -18.02
C VAL A 266 11.37 2.73 -17.81
N GLU A 267 10.34 2.73 -18.67
CA GLU A 267 9.22 3.65 -18.59
C GLU A 267 8.66 3.73 -17.16
N GLU A 268 8.30 4.94 -16.73
CA GLU A 268 7.94 5.24 -15.34
C GLU A 268 6.84 4.30 -14.79
N SER A 269 5.87 3.93 -15.63
CA SER A 269 4.76 3.03 -15.28
C SER A 269 5.18 1.62 -14.88
N PHE A 270 6.37 1.18 -15.29
CA PHE A 270 6.91 -0.15 -14.99
C PHE A 270 7.99 -0.14 -13.92
N ARG A 271 8.35 1.04 -13.39
CA ARG A 271 9.25 1.13 -12.23
C ARG A 271 8.60 0.45 -11.04
N GLU A 272 9.33 -0.48 -10.42
CA GLU A 272 8.82 -1.36 -9.37
C GLU A 272 8.04 -0.59 -8.29
N THR A 273 8.65 0.42 -7.66
CA THR A 273 8.01 1.20 -6.59
C THR A 273 6.69 1.85 -7.02
N LEU A 274 6.64 2.47 -8.20
CA LEU A 274 5.43 3.15 -8.69
C LEU A 274 4.35 2.16 -9.07
N PHE A 275 4.74 1.06 -9.71
CA PHE A 275 3.85 -0.03 -10.04
C PHE A 275 3.18 -0.61 -8.78
N PHE A 276 3.96 -0.99 -7.76
CA PHE A 276 3.39 -1.54 -6.52
C PHE A 276 2.57 -0.50 -5.74
N LYS A 277 2.99 0.77 -5.68
CA LYS A 277 2.19 1.85 -5.08
C LYS A 277 0.81 1.96 -5.72
N ARG A 278 0.74 1.88 -7.04
CA ARG A 278 -0.53 1.87 -7.77
C ARG A 278 -1.38 0.65 -7.46
N GLN A 279 -0.79 -0.55 -7.43
CA GLN A 279 -1.52 -1.78 -7.11
C GLN A 279 -2.08 -1.75 -5.69
N VAL A 280 -1.32 -1.19 -4.74
CA VAL A 280 -1.77 -0.97 -3.36
C VAL A 280 -2.92 0.03 -3.28
N GLN A 281 -2.88 1.13 -4.05
CA GLN A 281 -4.01 2.07 -4.12
C GLN A 281 -5.28 1.40 -4.66
N GLN A 282 -5.16 0.58 -5.71
CA GLN A 282 -6.30 -0.17 -6.24
C GLN A 282 -6.82 -1.21 -5.23
N LEU A 283 -5.93 -1.91 -4.52
CA LEU A 283 -6.29 -2.81 -3.43
C LEU A 283 -7.09 -2.06 -2.35
N GLN A 284 -6.64 -0.87 -1.95
CA GLN A 284 -7.36 -0.06 -0.98
C GLN A 284 -8.78 0.27 -1.45
N THR A 285 -8.96 0.72 -2.69
CA THR A 285 -10.30 0.97 -3.26
C THR A 285 -11.16 -0.29 -3.28
N CYS A 286 -10.59 -1.45 -3.61
CA CYS A 286 -11.29 -2.73 -3.55
C CYS A 286 -11.78 -3.06 -2.13
N LEU A 287 -10.93 -2.86 -1.12
CA LEU A 287 -11.25 -3.16 0.27
C LEU A 287 -12.28 -2.17 0.84
N GLU A 288 -12.21 -0.89 0.50
CA GLU A 288 -13.24 0.10 0.84
C GLU A 288 -14.61 -0.28 0.22
N GLY A 289 -14.61 -0.84 -0.99
CA GLY A 289 -15.83 -1.37 -1.63
C GLY A 289 -16.46 -2.56 -0.89
N LEU A 290 -15.69 -3.34 -0.13
CA LEU A 290 -16.26 -4.40 0.72
C LEU A 290 -17.05 -3.81 1.89
N SER A 291 -16.62 -2.66 2.40
CA SER A 291 -17.30 -1.96 3.49
C SER A 291 -18.65 -1.41 3.08
N THR A 292 -18.77 -0.88 1.86
CA THR A 292 -20.05 -0.43 1.30
C THR A 292 -21.00 -1.61 1.09
N LEU A 293 -20.49 -2.74 0.57
CA LEU A 293 -21.29 -3.96 0.40
C LEU A 293 -21.81 -4.48 1.75
N SER A 294 -20.99 -4.42 2.81
CA SER A 294 -21.40 -4.82 4.16
C SER A 294 -22.51 -3.93 4.74
N ALA A 295 -22.48 -2.62 4.49
CA ALA A 295 -23.53 -1.71 4.91
C ALA A 295 -24.87 -2.06 4.24
N ASP A 296 -24.85 -2.31 2.93
CA ASP A 296 -26.04 -2.68 2.14
C ASP A 296 -26.65 -4.04 2.53
N VAL A 297 -25.89 -4.92 3.19
CA VAL A 297 -26.38 -6.23 3.65
C VAL A 297 -27.36 -6.09 4.82
N ARG A 298 -27.19 -5.08 5.68
CA ARG A 298 -27.98 -4.92 6.91
C ARG A 298 -29.47 -4.69 6.65
N ASP A 299 -29.83 -4.28 5.43
CA ASP A 299 -31.20 -3.98 5.02
C ASP A 299 -31.89 -5.15 4.26
N LYS A 300 -31.24 -6.31 4.12
CA LYS A 300 -31.75 -7.46 3.33
C LYS A 300 -32.38 -8.56 4.19
N ASN A 301 -33.21 -9.42 3.57
CA ASN A 301 -33.77 -10.63 4.22
C ASN A 301 -32.68 -11.67 4.56
N LYS A 302 -32.92 -12.50 5.58
CA LYS A 302 -31.96 -13.49 6.16
C LYS A 302 -31.25 -14.39 5.13
N ASP A 303 -31.93 -14.89 4.11
CA ASP A 303 -31.30 -15.78 3.11
C ASP A 303 -30.40 -15.01 2.13
N LYS A 304 -30.76 -13.76 1.80
CA LYS A 304 -29.91 -12.88 0.97
C LYS A 304 -28.68 -12.38 1.73
N ILE A 305 -28.80 -12.22 3.06
CA ILE A 305 -27.68 -11.85 3.93
C ILE A 305 -26.56 -12.92 3.84
N LYS A 306 -26.90 -14.20 4.03
CA LYS A 306 -25.89 -15.28 4.02
C LYS A 306 -25.12 -15.36 2.71
N VAL A 307 -25.80 -15.21 1.58
CA VAL A 307 -25.16 -15.25 0.25
C VAL A 307 -24.21 -14.07 0.05
N GLU A 308 -24.61 -12.87 0.47
CA GLU A 308 -23.76 -11.68 0.34
C GLU A 308 -22.58 -11.70 1.32
N GLU A 309 -22.78 -12.17 2.56
CA GLU A 309 -21.69 -12.41 3.51
C GLU A 309 -20.66 -13.39 2.96
N GLN A 310 -21.11 -14.50 2.36
CA GLN A 310 -20.22 -15.47 1.73
C GLN A 310 -19.43 -14.83 0.57
N ARG A 311 -20.06 -13.94 -0.20
CA ARG A 311 -19.39 -13.21 -1.28
C ARG A 311 -18.33 -12.23 -0.76
N ILE A 312 -18.64 -11.49 0.31
CA ILE A 312 -17.67 -10.61 0.99
C ILE A 312 -16.47 -11.42 1.47
N GLN A 313 -16.69 -12.57 2.11
CA GLN A 313 -15.60 -13.44 2.58
C GLN A 313 -14.74 -13.97 1.42
N LEU A 314 -15.34 -14.37 0.29
CA LEU A 314 -14.61 -14.83 -0.89
C LEU A 314 -13.76 -13.72 -1.51
N GLN A 315 -14.29 -12.50 -1.62
CA GLN A 315 -13.54 -11.34 -2.10
C GLN A 315 -12.42 -10.97 -1.14
N ALA A 316 -12.68 -10.94 0.16
CA ALA A 316 -11.68 -10.68 1.19
C ALA A 316 -10.53 -11.70 1.12
N LYS A 317 -10.83 -13.00 0.97
CA LYS A 317 -9.83 -14.06 0.75
C LYS A 317 -8.97 -13.80 -0.49
N ALA A 318 -9.59 -13.42 -1.61
CA ALA A 318 -8.87 -13.12 -2.84
C ALA A 318 -7.94 -11.90 -2.68
N PHE A 319 -8.39 -10.84 -2.02
CA PHE A 319 -7.53 -9.67 -1.75
C PHE A 319 -6.47 -9.94 -0.68
N ALA A 320 -6.69 -10.90 0.21
CA ALA A 320 -5.66 -11.36 1.13
C ALA A 320 -4.47 -12.01 0.40
N VAL A 321 -4.70 -12.68 -0.74
CA VAL A 321 -3.63 -13.19 -1.61
C VAL A 321 -2.82 -12.05 -2.21
N VAL A 322 -3.47 -10.93 -2.54
CA VAL A 322 -2.79 -9.71 -3.04
C VAL A 322 -1.86 -9.16 -1.96
N ILE A 323 -2.35 -9.00 -0.73
CA ILE A 323 -1.53 -8.57 0.42
C ILE A 323 -0.33 -9.51 0.58
N ALA A 324 -0.56 -10.82 0.60
CA ALA A 324 0.50 -11.82 0.77
C ALA A 324 1.59 -11.73 -0.32
N LYS A 325 1.21 -11.53 -1.59
CA LYS A 325 2.19 -11.40 -2.68
C LYS A 325 3.02 -10.14 -2.55
N ILE A 326 2.40 -8.99 -2.29
CA ILE A 326 3.10 -7.71 -2.18
C ILE A 326 4.10 -7.76 -1.01
N GLN A 327 3.73 -8.40 0.11
CA GLN A 327 4.65 -8.59 1.24
C GLN A 327 5.80 -9.55 0.93
N ARG A 328 5.53 -10.69 0.28
CA ARG A 328 6.58 -11.65 -0.13
C ARG A 328 7.58 -11.05 -1.11
N LEU A 329 7.15 -10.06 -1.89
CA LEU A 329 8.01 -9.30 -2.81
C LEU A 329 8.79 -8.17 -2.11
N GLY A 330 8.67 -8.01 -0.79
CA GLY A 330 9.41 -6.99 -0.02
C GLY A 330 8.76 -5.61 0.03
N TYR A 331 7.52 -5.45 -0.46
CA TYR A 331 6.84 -4.15 -0.56
C TYR A 331 5.87 -3.87 0.60
N SER A 332 6.09 -4.47 1.77
CA SER A 332 5.25 -4.29 2.96
C SER A 332 5.15 -2.83 3.41
N LYS A 333 6.21 -2.04 3.25
CA LYS A 333 6.21 -0.62 3.60
C LYS A 333 5.16 0.17 2.81
N ILE A 334 5.04 -0.08 1.51
CA ILE A 334 4.07 0.58 0.63
C ILE A 334 2.63 0.24 1.05
N LEU A 335 2.37 -1.02 1.40
CA LEU A 335 1.07 -1.46 1.93
C LEU A 335 0.69 -0.70 3.20
N VAL A 336 1.61 -0.67 4.17
CA VAL A 336 1.39 -0.04 5.47
C VAL A 336 1.17 1.47 5.31
N GLU A 337 1.98 2.15 4.49
CA GLU A 337 1.81 3.59 4.22
C GLU A 337 0.43 3.91 3.65
N SER A 338 -0.09 3.08 2.74
CA SER A 338 -1.44 3.27 2.18
C SER A 338 -2.52 3.14 3.25
N VAL A 339 -2.44 2.09 4.07
CA VAL A 339 -3.37 1.88 5.19
C VAL A 339 -3.29 3.02 6.19
N MET A 340 -2.09 3.41 6.58
CA MET A 340 -1.87 4.45 7.59
C MET A 340 -2.32 5.84 7.12
N SER A 341 -2.16 6.17 5.84
CA SER A 341 -2.69 7.41 5.27
C SER A 341 -4.21 7.54 5.44
N THR A 342 -4.90 6.39 5.51
CA THR A 342 -6.36 6.29 5.57
C THR A 342 -6.85 6.18 7.00
N LEU A 343 -6.22 5.30 7.79
CA LEU A 343 -6.67 4.96 9.14
C LEU A 343 -6.14 5.92 10.20
N TRP A 344 -5.01 6.57 9.99
CA TRP A 344 -4.46 7.49 11.00
C TRP A 344 -5.34 8.72 11.19
N SER A 345 -5.84 9.31 10.10
CA SER A 345 -6.62 10.54 10.07
C SER A 345 -8.11 10.36 10.33
N THR A 346 -8.64 9.14 10.18
CA THR A 346 -10.08 8.89 10.13
C THR A 346 -10.54 7.99 11.29
N SER A 347 -11.54 8.40 12.07
CA SER A 347 -12.17 7.53 13.10
C SER A 347 -13.26 6.61 12.55
N ASP A 348 -13.48 6.64 11.24
CA ASP A 348 -14.49 5.85 10.53
C ASP A 348 -14.10 4.37 10.51
N SER A 349 -14.84 3.57 11.29
CA SER A 349 -14.67 2.12 11.35
C SER A 349 -15.00 1.42 10.03
N THR A 350 -15.79 2.05 9.14
CA THR A 350 -16.13 1.46 7.85
C THR A 350 -14.90 1.30 6.96
N LYS A 351 -13.90 2.20 7.05
CA LYS A 351 -12.66 2.10 6.25
C LYS A 351 -11.75 0.95 6.71
N VAL A 352 -11.96 0.43 7.91
CA VAL A 352 -11.14 -0.67 8.46
C VAL A 352 -11.70 -2.05 8.08
N PHE A 353 -13.02 -2.17 7.93
CA PHE A 353 -13.70 -3.45 7.75
C PHE A 353 -13.10 -4.31 6.63
N GLY A 354 -12.89 -3.76 5.43
CA GLY A 354 -12.29 -4.51 4.33
C GLY A 354 -10.88 -5.04 4.66
N TRP A 355 -10.04 -4.23 5.30
CA TRP A 355 -8.70 -4.61 5.75
C TRP A 355 -8.75 -5.70 6.83
N GLU A 356 -9.61 -5.54 7.82
CA GLU A 356 -9.84 -6.53 8.87
C GLU A 356 -10.24 -7.88 8.25
N GLN A 357 -11.23 -7.89 7.35
CA GLN A 357 -11.68 -9.11 6.69
C GLN A 357 -10.59 -9.76 5.82
N ALA A 358 -9.81 -8.96 5.08
CA ALA A 358 -8.72 -9.48 4.27
C ALA A 358 -7.60 -10.08 5.13
N LEU A 359 -7.18 -9.40 6.20
CA LEU A 359 -6.13 -9.90 7.11
C LEU A 359 -6.59 -11.15 7.88
N LEU A 360 -7.86 -11.20 8.30
CA LEU A 360 -8.48 -12.38 8.91
C LEU A 360 -8.40 -13.62 8.00
N HIS A 361 -8.49 -13.38 6.69
CA HIS A 361 -8.50 -14.40 5.65
C HIS A 361 -7.15 -14.57 4.95
N ALA A 362 -6.09 -13.92 5.44
CA ALA A 362 -4.75 -14.10 4.91
C ALA A 362 -4.35 -15.58 4.95
N THR A 363 -3.94 -16.10 3.78
CA THR A 363 -3.72 -17.53 3.51
C THR A 363 -2.71 -18.22 4.43
N SER A 364 -1.90 -17.46 5.17
CA SER A 364 -1.01 -17.98 6.19
C SER A 364 -0.95 -17.05 7.41
N PRO A 365 -0.86 -17.58 8.64
CA PRO A 365 -0.62 -16.77 9.85
C PRO A 365 0.61 -15.85 9.69
N GLY A 366 1.64 -16.30 8.97
CA GLY A 366 2.83 -15.51 8.67
C GLY A 366 2.56 -14.22 7.88
N THR A 367 1.54 -14.17 7.04
CA THR A 367 1.17 -12.96 6.28
C THR A 367 0.66 -11.85 7.21
N ALA A 368 -0.28 -12.20 8.08
CA ALA A 368 -0.80 -11.25 9.07
C ALA A 368 0.28 -10.82 10.07
N GLN A 369 1.19 -11.74 10.46
CA GLN A 369 2.32 -11.42 11.32
C GLN A 369 3.31 -10.46 10.65
N LEU A 370 3.71 -10.72 9.40
CA LEU A 370 4.57 -9.82 8.63
C LEU A 370 3.93 -8.43 8.44
N PHE A 371 2.60 -8.38 8.30
CA PHE A 371 1.87 -7.12 8.20
C PHE A 371 1.94 -6.36 9.51
N LEU A 372 1.68 -7.04 10.64
CA LEU A 372 1.78 -6.45 11.97
C LEU A 372 3.19 -5.91 12.24
N THR A 373 4.24 -6.70 11.97
CA THR A 373 5.63 -6.26 12.15
C THR A 373 5.94 -5.02 11.33
N SER A 374 5.50 -4.97 10.06
CA SER A 374 5.72 -3.82 9.19
C SER A 374 4.92 -2.58 9.64
N LEU A 375 3.70 -2.80 10.15
CA LEU A 375 2.84 -1.75 10.68
C LEU A 375 3.43 -1.14 11.96
N VAL A 376 3.90 -1.98 12.87
CA VAL A 376 4.57 -1.55 14.11
C VAL A 376 5.86 -0.81 13.81
N ASP A 377 6.63 -1.27 12.82
CA ASP A 377 7.85 -0.58 12.39
C ASP A 377 7.55 0.82 11.82
N HIS A 378 6.52 0.95 10.99
CA HIS A 378 6.06 2.26 10.52
C HIS A 378 5.63 3.16 11.67
N LEU A 379 4.82 2.64 12.60
CA LEU A 379 4.37 3.37 13.78
C LEU A 379 5.56 3.86 14.62
N ASN A 380 6.57 3.01 14.82
CA ASN A 380 7.78 3.34 15.57
C ASN A 380 8.52 4.54 14.97
N HIS A 381 8.65 4.61 13.65
CA HIS A 381 9.43 5.67 12.99
C HIS A 381 8.66 6.98 12.84
N HIS A 382 7.33 6.95 12.78
CA HIS A 382 6.53 8.12 12.42
C HIS A 382 5.67 8.69 13.55
N GLN A 383 4.98 7.85 14.32
CA GLN A 383 3.99 8.32 15.30
C GLN A 383 4.40 8.03 16.76
N LEU A 384 5.12 6.94 17.01
CA LEU A 384 5.45 6.44 18.36
C LEU A 384 6.91 6.67 18.77
N ASN A 385 7.64 7.49 18.03
CA ASN A 385 8.99 7.91 18.42
C ASN A 385 8.90 9.03 19.48
N PHE A 386 8.77 8.64 20.74
CA PHE A 386 8.73 9.59 21.86
C PHE A 386 10.14 9.96 22.28
N SER A 387 10.59 11.17 21.93
CA SER A 387 11.77 11.78 22.52
C SER A 387 11.46 12.37 23.90
N ASP A 388 12.33 12.13 24.89
CA ASP A 388 12.18 12.54 26.30
C ASP A 388 11.76 14.00 26.45
N THR A 389 10.47 14.26 26.68
CA THR A 389 9.96 15.63 26.91
C THR A 389 8.71 15.65 27.80
N LYS A 390 8.74 16.60 28.75
CA LYS A 390 7.74 17.23 29.67
C LYS A 390 6.30 16.66 29.79
N ILE A 391 5.71 16.81 30.98
CA ILE A 391 4.36 16.36 31.40
C ILE A 391 3.20 16.69 30.43
N SER A 392 3.21 17.84 29.73
CA SER A 392 2.18 18.13 28.70
C SER A 392 2.24 17.16 27.51
N ALA A 393 3.40 16.54 27.28
CA ALA A 393 3.58 15.50 26.29
C ALA A 393 2.96 14.16 26.73
N GLU A 394 2.76 13.88 28.02
CA GLU A 394 2.24 12.57 28.45
C GLU A 394 0.81 12.33 27.98
N GLN A 395 -0.06 13.35 28.04
CA GLN A 395 -1.44 13.24 27.58
C GLN A 395 -1.53 13.17 26.05
N GLN A 396 -0.65 13.88 25.35
CA GLN A 396 -0.52 13.78 23.89
C GLN A 396 0.00 12.40 23.47
N GLN A 397 1.05 11.89 24.13
CA GLN A 397 1.59 10.55 23.92
C GLN A 397 0.56 9.47 24.20
N LEU A 398 -0.24 9.59 25.27
CA LEU A 398 -1.34 8.68 25.57
C LEU A 398 -2.36 8.64 24.43
N ALA A 399 -2.77 9.80 23.92
CA ALA A 399 -3.72 9.86 22.80
C ALA A 399 -3.16 9.18 21.55
N VAL A 400 -1.86 9.36 21.25
CA VAL A 400 -1.18 8.67 20.15
C VAL A 400 -1.09 7.15 20.40
N VAL A 401 -0.76 6.71 21.62
CA VAL A 401 -0.71 5.29 22.01
C VAL A 401 -2.07 4.63 21.84
N HIS A 402 -3.14 5.26 22.34
CA HIS A 402 -4.51 4.77 22.20
C HIS A 402 -4.97 4.77 20.74
N ARG A 403 -4.59 5.77 19.95
CA ARG A 403 -4.89 5.80 18.51
C ARG A 403 -4.24 4.63 17.79
N ALA A 404 -2.96 4.39 18.04
CA ALA A 404 -2.24 3.27 17.45
C ALA A 404 -2.81 1.91 17.92
N ALA A 405 -3.11 1.76 19.22
CA ALA A 405 -3.75 0.56 19.77
C ALA A 405 -5.12 0.31 19.13
N HIS A 406 -5.93 1.35 18.95
CA HIS A 406 -7.23 1.27 18.29
C HIS A 406 -7.11 0.77 16.85
N ILE A 407 -6.13 1.25 16.09
CA ILE A 407 -5.88 0.79 14.72
C ILE A 407 -5.51 -0.70 14.71
N LEU A 408 -4.58 -1.13 15.58
CA LEU A 408 -4.19 -2.54 15.68
C LEU A 408 -5.41 -3.43 16.00
N ILE A 409 -6.21 -3.04 16.98
CA ILE A 409 -7.42 -3.78 17.39
C ILE A 409 -8.45 -3.81 16.28
N SER A 410 -8.66 -2.69 15.59
CA SER A 410 -9.63 -2.60 14.49
C SER A 410 -9.22 -3.46 13.29
N LEU A 411 -7.92 -3.70 13.10
CA LEU A 411 -7.39 -4.63 12.11
C LEU A 411 -7.40 -6.10 12.57
N GLY A 412 -7.89 -6.36 13.80
CA GLY A 412 -8.04 -7.69 14.37
C GLY A 412 -6.91 -8.14 15.31
N TYR A 413 -5.91 -7.31 15.59
CA TYR A 413 -4.80 -7.67 16.48
C TYR A 413 -5.16 -7.46 17.95
N GLY A 414 -4.91 -8.47 18.79
CA GLY A 414 -5.21 -8.42 20.22
C GLY A 414 -6.69 -8.48 20.61
N THR A 415 -7.59 -8.85 19.68
CA THR A 415 -9.01 -8.99 19.96
C THR A 415 -9.31 -10.25 20.79
N ASN A 416 -10.17 -10.11 21.80
CA ASN A 416 -10.59 -11.20 22.69
C ASN A 416 -11.42 -12.24 21.92
N GLU A 417 -10.81 -13.39 21.62
CA GLU A 417 -11.39 -14.76 21.54
C GLU A 417 -10.54 -15.71 20.68
N LYS A 418 -9.65 -15.19 19.80
CA LYS A 418 -8.76 -16.01 18.97
C LYS A 418 -7.33 -15.95 19.51
N ALA A 419 -6.86 -17.05 20.09
CA ALA A 419 -5.50 -17.18 20.68
C ALA A 419 -4.38 -16.69 19.73
N ASN A 420 -4.54 -16.89 18.42
CA ASN A 420 -3.56 -16.53 17.40
C ASN A 420 -3.28 -15.00 17.34
N ASN A 421 -4.28 -14.15 17.59
CA ASN A 421 -4.10 -12.68 17.44
C ASN A 421 -3.28 -12.08 18.59
N ASN A 422 -3.41 -12.63 19.78
CA ASN A 422 -2.59 -12.25 20.94
C ASN A 422 -1.17 -12.80 20.80
N GLN A 423 -1.02 -14.01 20.26
CA GLN A 423 0.28 -14.60 19.97
C GLN A 423 1.08 -13.74 18.97
N MET A 424 0.45 -13.24 17.90
CA MET A 424 1.10 -12.34 16.94
C MET A 424 1.72 -11.10 17.59
N VAL A 425 0.96 -10.43 18.47
CA VAL A 425 1.45 -9.26 19.22
C VAL A 425 2.59 -9.64 20.17
N GLN A 426 2.49 -10.80 20.82
CA GLN A 426 3.55 -11.34 21.68
C GLN A 426 4.83 -11.63 20.88
N GLU A 427 4.71 -12.24 19.70
CA GLU A 427 5.82 -12.51 18.79
C GLU A 427 6.53 -11.21 18.38
N VAL A 428 5.80 -10.12 18.10
CA VAL A 428 6.41 -8.81 17.81
C VAL A 428 7.19 -8.27 19.00
N LEU A 429 6.70 -8.44 20.23
CA LEU A 429 7.40 -7.99 21.45
C LEU A 429 8.74 -8.73 21.66
N PHE A 430 8.84 -10.00 21.24
CA PHE A 430 9.99 -10.86 21.50
C PHE A 430 10.79 -11.27 20.25
N GLN A 431 10.56 -10.67 19.08
CA GLN A 431 11.25 -11.00 17.81
C GLN A 431 12.74 -10.58 17.74
N GLY A 432 13.36 -10.19 18.86
CA GLY A 432 14.75 -9.72 18.91
C GLY A 432 14.99 -8.31 18.33
N ARG A 433 13.94 -7.60 17.89
CA ARG A 433 14.02 -6.20 17.47
C ARG A 433 13.77 -5.28 18.67
N VAL A 434 14.47 -4.15 18.71
CA VAL A 434 14.27 -3.09 19.73
C VAL A 434 13.37 -2.02 19.15
N PHE A 435 12.25 -1.78 19.82
CA PHE A 435 11.34 -0.67 19.50
C PHE A 435 11.38 0.41 20.59
N GLY A 436 10.95 1.61 20.23
CA GLY A 436 10.78 2.71 21.18
C GLY A 436 9.68 2.43 22.20
N THR A 437 9.69 3.17 23.30
CA THR A 437 8.72 2.98 24.40
C THR A 437 7.28 3.26 23.98
N GLY A 438 7.04 4.11 22.98
CA GLY A 438 5.69 4.31 22.42
C GLY A 438 5.10 3.02 21.84
N VAL A 439 5.90 2.22 21.13
CA VAL A 439 5.49 0.91 20.62
C VAL A 439 5.21 -0.06 21.76
N LEU A 440 6.11 -0.15 22.74
CA LEU A 440 5.91 -1.02 23.90
C LEU A 440 4.60 -0.70 24.63
N ARG A 441 4.35 0.59 24.88
CA ARG A 441 3.10 1.08 25.46
C ARG A 441 1.88 0.68 24.65
N THR A 442 1.91 0.84 23.32
CA THR A 442 0.82 0.44 22.43
C THR A 442 0.56 -1.07 22.46
N LEU A 443 1.59 -1.90 22.31
CA LEU A 443 1.43 -3.36 22.29
C LEU A 443 0.95 -3.91 23.64
N ILE A 444 1.47 -3.38 24.76
CA ILE A 444 1.05 -3.76 26.11
C ILE A 444 -0.39 -3.29 26.40
N CYS A 445 -0.76 -2.09 25.92
CA CYS A 445 -2.13 -1.59 26.00
C CYS A 445 -3.10 -2.55 25.30
N VAL A 446 -2.77 -2.99 24.09
CA VAL A 446 -3.54 -4.01 23.34
C VAL A 446 -3.64 -5.32 24.15
N GLN A 447 -2.51 -5.86 24.63
CA GLN A 447 -2.46 -7.10 25.42
C GLN A 447 -3.26 -7.03 26.74
N SER A 448 -3.42 -5.84 27.31
CA SER A 448 -4.23 -5.64 28.52
C SER A 448 -5.72 -5.90 28.32
N GLY A 449 -6.20 -5.96 27.07
CA GLY A 449 -7.63 -6.08 26.74
C GLY A 449 -8.35 -4.73 26.60
N TRP A 450 -7.61 -3.64 26.43
CA TRP A 450 -8.14 -2.32 26.08
C TRP A 450 -8.79 -2.36 24.67
N PRO A 451 -9.84 -1.56 24.36
CA PRO A 451 -10.55 -0.62 25.24
C PRO A 451 -11.66 -1.27 26.07
N SER A 452 -11.81 -2.60 26.01
CA SER A 452 -12.90 -3.31 26.68
C SER A 452 -12.73 -3.34 28.20
N LYS A 453 -12.22 -4.46 28.75
CA LYS A 453 -11.98 -4.60 30.18
C LYS A 453 -10.55 -5.07 30.35
N VAL A 454 -9.79 -4.34 31.13
CA VAL A 454 -8.43 -4.74 31.50
C VAL A 454 -8.47 -6.09 32.21
N ARG A 455 -7.66 -7.03 31.74
CA ARG A 455 -7.48 -8.35 32.35
C ARG A 455 -6.02 -8.51 32.74
N SER A 456 -5.77 -8.58 34.04
CA SER A 456 -4.45 -8.73 34.65
C SER A 456 -4.46 -9.95 35.58
N ASN A 457 -4.74 -11.11 35.01
CA ASN A 457 -4.76 -12.40 35.70
C ASN A 457 -3.93 -13.45 34.92
N ALA A 458 -3.72 -14.63 35.50
CA ALA A 458 -2.84 -15.65 34.93
C ALA A 458 -3.25 -16.13 33.52
N GLU A 459 -4.56 -16.14 33.23
CA GLU A 459 -5.12 -16.59 31.94
C GLU A 459 -5.17 -15.47 30.89
N SER A 460 -4.93 -14.22 31.28
CA SER A 460 -4.98 -13.08 30.37
C SER A 460 -3.76 -13.06 29.45
N ALA A 461 -3.95 -12.48 28.26
CA ALA A 461 -2.89 -12.29 27.29
C ALA A 461 -1.74 -11.42 27.86
N LEU A 462 -2.08 -10.39 28.64
CA LEU A 462 -1.12 -9.60 29.43
C LEU A 462 -0.36 -10.44 30.45
N GLY A 463 -1.04 -11.30 31.22
CA GLY A 463 -0.41 -12.16 32.23
C GLY A 463 0.59 -13.14 31.61
N MET A 464 0.20 -13.83 30.55
CA MET A 464 1.09 -14.72 29.79
C MET A 464 2.28 -13.96 29.17
N THR A 465 2.03 -12.76 28.65
CA THR A 465 3.08 -11.89 28.10
C THR A 465 4.04 -11.41 29.19
N PHE A 466 3.53 -11.08 30.39
CA PHE A 466 4.36 -10.63 31.50
C PHE A 466 5.26 -11.75 32.03
N LYS A 467 4.70 -12.94 32.23
CA LYS A 467 5.48 -14.13 32.58
C LYS A 467 6.57 -14.38 31.55
N LYS A 468 6.24 -14.33 30.26
CA LYS A 468 7.24 -14.52 29.20
C LYS A 468 8.34 -13.46 29.19
N ALA A 469 7.99 -12.19 29.39
CA ALA A 469 8.97 -11.11 29.48
C ALA A 469 9.92 -11.33 30.67
N LEU A 470 9.40 -11.78 31.81
CA LEU A 470 10.22 -12.04 32.98
C LEU A 470 11.12 -13.26 32.80
N GLU A 471 10.64 -14.34 32.16
CA GLU A 471 11.47 -15.48 31.78
C GLU A 471 12.64 -15.06 30.86
N VAL A 472 12.36 -14.23 29.86
CA VAL A 472 13.39 -13.69 28.94
C VAL A 472 14.33 -12.74 29.68
N TRP A 473 13.82 -11.90 30.57
CA TRP A 473 14.62 -10.98 31.40
C TRP A 473 15.55 -11.72 32.37
N SER A 474 15.15 -12.89 32.86
CA SER A 474 15.91 -13.74 33.76
C SER A 474 16.85 -14.73 33.03
N ASP A 475 16.86 -14.75 31.68
CA ASP A 475 17.69 -15.66 30.90
C ASP A 475 19.17 -15.26 30.92
N ALA A 476 20.04 -16.18 31.33
CA ALA A 476 21.47 -15.91 31.47
C ALA A 476 22.17 -15.56 30.14
N MET A 477 21.70 -16.06 28.99
CA MET A 477 22.28 -15.70 27.70
C MET A 477 21.94 -14.26 27.33
N LEU A 478 20.71 -13.81 27.59
CA LEU A 478 20.33 -12.40 27.43
C LEU A 478 21.16 -11.49 28.35
N ILE A 479 21.25 -11.85 29.63
CA ILE A 479 21.95 -11.08 30.66
C ILE A 479 23.42 -10.87 30.31
N ASN A 480 24.09 -11.91 29.81
CA ASN A 480 25.52 -11.86 29.52
C ASN A 480 25.84 -11.34 28.11
N HIS A 481 25.04 -11.68 27.10
CA HIS A 481 25.42 -11.51 25.69
C HIS A 481 24.54 -10.55 24.88
N ALA A 482 23.35 -10.18 25.35
CA ALA A 482 22.54 -9.23 24.61
C ALA A 482 23.11 -7.80 24.63
N SER A 483 22.73 -6.99 23.65
CA SER A 483 23.07 -5.57 23.64
C SER A 483 22.40 -4.84 24.80
N LEU A 484 23.02 -3.74 25.27
CA LEU A 484 22.46 -2.90 26.33
C LEU A 484 21.05 -2.39 25.94
N GLU A 485 20.84 -2.07 24.67
CA GLU A 485 19.54 -1.63 24.15
C GLU A 485 18.47 -2.72 24.30
N TYR A 486 18.79 -3.98 24.00
CA TYR A 486 17.84 -5.07 24.15
C TYR A 486 17.58 -5.41 25.62
N GLN A 487 18.59 -5.34 26.48
CA GLN A 487 18.44 -5.49 27.93
C GLN A 487 17.52 -4.42 28.54
N ARG A 488 17.69 -3.16 28.12
CA ARG A 488 16.78 -2.05 28.46
C ARG A 488 15.38 -2.29 27.92
N TYR A 489 15.27 -2.70 26.66
CA TYR A 489 13.98 -2.97 26.01
C TYR A 489 13.15 -4.01 26.77
N ILE A 490 13.74 -5.14 27.16
CA ILE A 490 13.06 -6.15 27.97
C ILE A 490 12.77 -5.64 29.39
N SER A 491 13.67 -4.89 30.01
CA SER A 491 13.44 -4.29 31.34
C SER A 491 12.27 -3.30 31.33
N TYR A 492 12.14 -2.48 30.29
CA TYR A 492 11.01 -1.55 30.12
C TYR A 492 9.68 -2.30 29.91
N GLN A 493 9.69 -3.44 29.21
CA GLN A 493 8.50 -4.30 29.11
C GLN A 493 8.05 -4.80 30.49
N VAL A 494 9.00 -5.29 31.31
CA VAL A 494 8.73 -5.75 32.68
C VAL A 494 8.12 -4.62 33.52
N LEU A 495 8.73 -3.42 33.50
CA LEU A 495 8.22 -2.25 34.24
C LEU A 495 6.82 -1.81 33.78
N LEU A 496 6.59 -1.73 32.47
CA LEU A 496 5.29 -1.36 31.91
C LEU A 496 4.18 -2.34 32.29
N MET A 497 4.49 -3.65 32.35
CA MET A 497 3.51 -4.68 32.72
C MET A 497 3.31 -4.79 34.23
N LEU A 498 4.37 -4.62 35.03
CA LEU A 498 4.33 -4.72 36.49
C LEU A 498 3.23 -3.83 37.10
N GLY A 499 3.04 -2.62 36.59
CA GLY A 499 1.99 -1.69 37.08
C GLY A 499 0.55 -2.20 36.94
N TYR A 500 0.31 -3.26 36.16
CA TYR A 500 -1.02 -3.85 36.02
C TYR A 500 -1.36 -4.88 37.10
N PHE A 501 -0.36 -5.40 37.82
CA PHE A 501 -0.53 -6.51 38.76
C PHE A 501 -0.32 -6.04 40.20
N ASP A 502 -1.13 -6.59 41.10
CA ASP A 502 -0.92 -6.52 42.54
C ASP A 502 -0.15 -7.76 43.03
N TYR A 503 0.10 -7.84 44.34
CA TYR A 503 0.76 -8.98 44.96
C TYR A 503 0.13 -10.32 44.55
N GLN A 504 -1.21 -10.41 44.59
CA GLN A 504 -1.91 -11.65 44.25
C GLN A 504 -1.70 -12.04 42.78
N GLY A 505 -1.80 -11.07 41.86
CA GLY A 505 -1.54 -11.32 40.43
C GLY A 505 -0.10 -11.76 40.14
N VAL A 506 0.89 -11.20 40.84
CA VAL A 506 2.30 -11.60 40.74
C VAL A 506 2.51 -13.02 41.30
N GLN A 507 1.83 -13.35 42.40
CA GLN A 507 1.84 -14.69 43.00
C GLN A 507 1.19 -15.72 42.09
N ASP A 508 -0.01 -15.45 41.56
CA ASP A 508 -0.78 -16.36 40.70
C ASP A 508 -0.06 -16.69 39.37
N LEU A 509 0.83 -15.80 38.92
CA LEU A 509 1.64 -15.98 37.71
C LEU A 509 2.99 -16.71 37.96
N ASP A 510 3.30 -17.04 39.22
CA ASP A 510 4.60 -17.59 39.65
C ASP A 510 5.81 -16.69 39.30
N LEU A 511 5.65 -15.37 39.40
CA LEU A 511 6.71 -14.44 38.97
C LEU A 511 7.84 -14.28 40.00
N ILE A 512 7.54 -14.42 41.30
CA ILE A 512 8.51 -14.21 42.38
C ILE A 512 9.74 -15.13 42.24
N PRO A 513 9.60 -16.45 42.01
CA PRO A 513 10.75 -17.33 41.80
C PRO A 513 11.55 -16.98 40.53
N ILE A 514 10.87 -16.65 39.43
CA ILE A 514 11.51 -16.30 38.15
C ILE A 514 12.33 -15.01 38.30
N PHE A 515 11.76 -14.01 38.98
CA PHE A 515 12.43 -12.75 39.29
C PHE A 515 13.69 -12.99 40.15
N GLY A 516 13.57 -13.75 41.26
CA GLY A 516 14.70 -14.00 42.17
C GLY A 516 15.90 -14.70 41.49
N ALA A 517 15.62 -15.68 40.62
CA ALA A 517 16.66 -16.36 39.85
C ALA A 517 17.39 -15.41 38.88
N GLY A 518 16.63 -14.59 38.14
CA GLY A 518 17.20 -13.58 37.24
C GLY A 518 18.00 -12.52 37.99
N MET A 519 17.45 -12.02 39.10
CA MET A 519 18.06 -10.96 39.89
C MET A 519 19.44 -11.35 40.41
N THR A 520 19.61 -12.59 40.86
CA THR A 520 20.92 -13.10 41.32
C THR A 520 21.97 -12.98 40.21
N THR A 521 21.61 -13.41 38.99
CA THR A 521 22.50 -13.33 37.81
C THR A 521 22.79 -11.88 37.41
N TRP A 522 21.80 -10.99 37.49
CA TRP A 522 21.99 -9.57 37.21
C TRP A 522 22.92 -8.87 38.21
N LEU A 523 22.84 -9.23 39.49
CA LEU A 523 23.69 -8.67 40.54
C LEU A 523 25.16 -9.09 40.39
N ASP A 524 25.44 -10.20 39.72
CA ASP A 524 26.79 -10.66 39.44
C ASP A 524 27.48 -9.83 38.34
N ILE A 525 26.75 -9.08 37.50
CA ILE A 525 27.34 -8.24 36.45
C ILE A 525 28.16 -7.08 37.02
N GLU A 526 29.44 -6.93 36.66
CA GLU A 526 30.26 -5.81 37.17
C GLU A 526 29.87 -4.43 36.61
N ASN A 527 29.30 -4.37 35.41
CA ASN A 527 28.95 -3.12 34.73
C ASN A 527 27.76 -2.39 35.38
N PHE A 528 28.03 -1.27 36.07
CA PHE A 528 27.00 -0.47 36.73
C PHE A 528 25.93 0.08 35.78
N GLN A 529 26.27 0.45 34.54
CA GLN A 529 25.28 0.96 33.58
C GLN A 529 24.24 -0.11 33.23
N ARG A 530 24.64 -1.39 33.16
CA ARG A 530 23.72 -2.52 33.00
C ARG A 530 22.92 -2.76 34.28
N LYS A 531 23.57 -2.70 35.44
CA LYS A 531 22.90 -2.86 36.74
C LYS A 531 21.86 -1.78 37.00
N ARG A 532 22.08 -0.53 36.58
CA ARG A 532 21.21 0.61 36.92
C ARG A 532 19.73 0.35 36.61
N ILE A 533 19.42 -0.08 35.39
CA ILE A 533 18.02 -0.35 35.00
C ILE A 533 17.42 -1.55 35.75
N VAL A 534 18.24 -2.55 36.04
CA VAL A 534 17.83 -3.76 36.79
C VAL A 534 17.55 -3.43 38.25
N LEU A 535 18.35 -2.56 38.86
CA LEU A 535 18.10 -2.08 40.21
C LEU A 535 16.76 -1.32 40.28
N VAL A 536 16.41 -0.53 39.25
CA VAL A 536 15.07 0.08 39.17
C VAL A 536 13.98 -1.00 39.09
N VAL A 537 14.13 -2.02 38.24
CA VAL A 537 13.19 -3.15 38.19
C VAL A 537 13.04 -3.81 39.55
N ALA A 538 14.13 -3.99 40.28
CA ALA A 538 14.13 -4.64 41.59
C ALA A 538 13.43 -3.81 42.68
N GLU A 539 13.68 -2.50 42.74
CA GLU A 539 12.96 -1.60 43.66
C GLU A 539 11.47 -1.60 43.37
N GLU A 540 11.08 -1.48 42.09
CA GLU A 540 9.66 -1.45 41.71
C GLU A 540 8.96 -2.80 41.91
N PHE A 541 9.64 -3.92 41.65
CA PHE A 541 9.09 -5.26 41.90
C PHE A 541 8.92 -5.52 43.40
N SER A 542 9.89 -5.13 44.23
CA SER A 542 9.81 -5.23 45.69
C SER A 542 8.67 -4.38 46.26
N ARG A 543 8.37 -3.19 45.69
CA ARG A 543 7.18 -2.39 46.11
C ARG A 543 5.86 -3.13 45.92
N VAL A 544 5.76 -4.02 44.94
CA VAL A 544 4.55 -4.84 44.71
C VAL A 544 4.53 -6.06 45.63
N VAL A 545 5.69 -6.65 45.92
CA VAL A 545 5.80 -7.94 46.63
C VAL A 545 5.93 -7.78 48.15
N ASP A 546 6.75 -6.85 48.62
CA ASP A 546 7.04 -6.62 50.03
C ASP A 546 5.99 -5.70 50.67
N THR A 547 4.80 -6.27 50.91
CA THR A 547 3.65 -5.56 51.48
C THR A 547 3.73 -5.35 52.99
N ILE A 548 4.62 -6.07 53.70
CA ILE A 548 4.77 -6.05 55.16
C ILE A 548 6.11 -5.44 55.59
N GLY A 549 7.14 -5.51 54.74
CA GLY A 549 8.49 -4.99 54.99
C GLY A 549 8.74 -3.60 54.40
N SER A 550 9.97 -3.12 54.50
CA SER A 550 10.42 -1.98 53.68
C SER A 550 10.77 -2.51 52.28
N PRO A 551 10.23 -1.93 51.20
CA PRO A 551 10.69 -2.22 49.85
C PRO A 551 12.20 -2.02 49.74
N ALA A 552 12.83 -2.78 48.85
CA ALA A 552 14.24 -2.61 48.52
C ALA A 552 14.51 -1.18 48.03
N ASP A 553 15.58 -0.59 48.54
CA ASP A 553 16.11 0.71 48.13
C ASP A 553 17.62 0.56 47.92
N PHE A 554 18.07 0.71 46.68
CA PHE A 554 19.49 0.61 46.32
C PHE A 554 20.16 1.99 46.26
N GLY A 555 19.48 3.06 46.69
CA GLY A 555 20.04 4.40 46.76
C GLY A 555 20.30 5.01 45.38
N LEU A 556 19.50 4.65 44.37
CA LEU A 556 19.62 5.20 43.02
C LEU A 556 19.30 6.71 43.00
N ASP A 557 20.12 7.47 42.26
CA ASP A 557 19.95 8.93 42.13
C ASP A 557 18.58 9.27 41.53
N GLY A 558 17.75 9.98 42.32
CA GLY A 558 16.44 10.45 41.90
C GLY A 558 16.47 11.57 40.85
N ASN A 559 17.65 12.14 40.54
CA ASN A 559 17.83 13.10 39.46
C ASN A 559 18.36 12.47 38.17
N ASP A 560 18.75 11.18 38.19
CA ASP A 560 19.17 10.47 36.99
C ASP A 560 17.97 10.30 36.05
N ARG A 561 18.09 10.85 34.84
CA ARG A 561 17.01 10.87 33.84
C ARG A 561 16.54 9.46 33.48
N GLU A 562 17.45 8.49 33.38
CA GLU A 562 17.08 7.12 33.03
C GLU A 562 16.35 6.43 34.18
N VAL A 563 16.76 6.70 35.43
CA VAL A 563 16.09 6.17 36.62
C VAL A 563 14.68 6.73 36.74
N VAL A 564 14.52 8.06 36.63
CA VAL A 564 13.22 8.73 36.68
C VAL A 564 12.30 8.23 35.56
N PHE A 565 12.83 8.15 34.34
CA PHE A 565 12.10 7.63 33.20
C PHE A 565 11.65 6.18 33.43
N ALA A 566 12.56 5.28 33.81
CA ALA A 566 12.24 3.88 34.04
C ALA A 566 11.17 3.69 35.14
N ARG A 567 11.29 4.40 36.27
CA ARG A 567 10.27 4.36 37.35
C ARG A 567 8.90 4.82 36.86
N SER A 568 8.85 5.86 36.01
CA SER A 568 7.57 6.38 35.47
C SER A 568 6.78 5.34 34.68
N LEU A 569 7.45 4.36 34.05
CA LEU A 569 6.81 3.36 33.20
C LEU A 569 5.76 2.52 33.94
N VAL A 570 6.00 2.20 35.22
CA VAL A 570 5.09 1.41 36.07
C VAL A 570 3.76 2.14 36.29
N HIS A 571 3.78 3.47 36.25
CA HIS A 571 2.62 4.32 36.51
C HIS A 571 1.81 4.67 35.25
N LEU A 572 2.33 4.39 34.05
CA LEU A 572 1.66 4.76 32.80
C LEU A 572 0.32 4.03 32.61
N GLN A 573 0.31 2.71 32.78
CA GLN A 573 -0.89 1.86 32.79
C GLN A 573 -1.92 2.26 31.71
N ASP A 574 -1.46 2.51 30.48
CA ASP A 574 -2.25 3.15 29.43
C ASP A 574 -3.58 2.41 29.13
N GLY A 575 -3.61 1.09 29.29
CA GLY A 575 -4.81 0.26 29.12
C GLY A 575 -5.88 0.46 30.20
N LYS A 576 -5.53 1.00 31.38
CA LYS A 576 -6.51 1.38 32.42
C LYS A 576 -7.11 2.78 32.19
N LYS A 577 -6.54 3.57 31.28
CA LYS A 577 -6.97 4.95 31.00
C LYS A 577 -8.12 4.99 29.97
N PRO A 578 -9.11 5.88 30.12
CA PRO A 578 -10.25 5.96 29.21
C PRO A 578 -9.82 6.43 27.81
N TYR A 579 -10.48 5.91 26.78
CA TYR A 579 -10.24 6.33 25.40
C TYR A 579 -10.87 7.69 25.11
N ASN A 580 -10.09 8.64 24.59
CA ASN A 580 -10.60 9.89 24.04
C ASN A 580 -10.14 10.07 22.57
N PRO A 581 -10.98 9.68 21.59
CA PRO A 581 -10.60 9.75 20.17
C PRO A 581 -10.40 11.18 19.65
N ASN A 582 -11.00 12.19 20.30
CA ASN A 582 -10.95 13.59 19.86
C ASN A 582 -9.79 14.38 20.44
N ALA A 583 -8.99 13.78 21.34
CA ALA A 583 -7.88 14.46 22.00
C ALA A 583 -6.77 14.92 21.04
N LEU A 584 -6.68 14.33 19.84
CA LEU A 584 -5.70 14.69 18.81
C LEU A 584 -6.19 15.82 17.87
N ALA A 585 -7.49 16.12 17.84
CA ALA A 585 -8.08 17.08 16.90
C ALA A 585 -7.96 18.55 17.35
N SER A 586 -7.57 18.80 18.60
CA SER A 586 -7.61 20.15 19.21
C SER A 586 -6.36 21.00 18.98
N THR A 587 -5.51 20.66 18.01
CA THR A 587 -4.32 21.46 17.66
C THR A 587 -4.55 22.24 16.37
N ASP A 588 -5.58 23.08 16.36
CA ASP A 588 -5.65 24.21 15.45
C ASP A 588 -6.21 25.41 16.22
N ASN A 589 -5.34 26.41 16.45
CA ASN A 589 -5.59 27.78 16.90
C ASN A 589 -6.67 28.03 17.97
N THR A 590 -6.22 28.36 19.18
CA THR A 590 -6.50 29.68 19.80
C THR A 590 -5.69 29.84 21.08
N VAL A 591 -4.81 30.82 21.05
CA VAL A 591 -4.22 31.41 22.24
C VAL A 591 -5.28 32.32 22.87
N ASP A 592 -5.39 32.19 24.19
CA ASP A 592 -5.73 33.22 25.17
C ASP A 592 -7.02 33.02 25.98
N GLY A 593 -6.90 33.35 27.28
CA GLY A 593 -8.03 33.65 28.14
C GLY A 593 -8.35 32.64 29.23
N SER A 594 -7.49 32.59 30.25
CA SER A 594 -7.82 32.15 31.61
C SER A 594 -9.22 32.57 32.09
N LYS A 595 -9.94 31.67 32.78
CA LYS A 595 -10.45 31.91 34.15
C LYS A 595 -11.17 30.69 34.74
N GLU A 596 -10.81 30.40 35.98
CA GLU A 596 -11.43 29.41 36.87
C GLU A 596 -12.89 29.73 37.24
N ARG A 597 -13.66 28.65 37.41
CA ARG A 597 -14.76 28.40 38.38
C ARG A 597 -15.52 29.61 38.97
N ARG A 598 -16.85 29.65 38.76
CA ARG A 598 -17.89 29.18 39.73
C ARG A 598 -19.34 29.46 39.26
N THR A 599 -20.17 28.42 39.39
CA THR A 599 -21.59 28.36 39.81
C THR A 599 -22.57 29.55 39.63
N LYS A 600 -23.65 29.26 38.88
CA LYS A 600 -25.09 29.60 39.06
C LYS A 600 -25.49 30.94 39.72
N ALA A 601 -26.23 31.79 38.99
CA ALA A 601 -27.68 32.02 39.14
C ALA A 601 -28.14 33.41 38.61
N SER A 602 -29.20 33.37 37.78
CA SER A 602 -30.37 34.27 37.69
C SER A 602 -30.27 35.82 37.61
N SER A 603 -31.12 36.33 36.70
CA SER A 603 -31.93 37.58 36.72
C SER A 603 -31.40 38.89 36.11
N GLN A 604 -32.12 39.30 35.05
CA GLN A 604 -32.78 40.60 34.85
C GLN A 604 -31.98 41.91 34.65
N GLN A 605 -32.16 42.46 33.42
CA GLN A 605 -32.66 43.80 33.05
C GLN A 605 -31.87 45.10 33.33
N HIS A 606 -31.99 45.98 32.32
CA HIS A 606 -31.70 47.43 32.24
C HIS A 606 -30.21 47.81 32.24
N GLY A 607 -29.71 48.75 31.41
CA GLY A 607 -30.31 49.75 30.54
C GLY A 607 -29.35 50.96 30.52
N SER A 608 -29.29 51.69 29.39
CA SER A 608 -28.70 53.04 29.22
C SER A 608 -27.15 53.09 29.16
N ALA A 609 -26.51 53.45 28.04
CA ALA A 609 -26.40 54.79 27.42
C ALA A 609 -25.70 55.81 28.33
N ASP A 610 -24.44 56.16 28.02
CA ASP A 610 -24.09 57.52 27.60
C ASP A 610 -22.64 57.66 27.11
N SER A 611 -22.53 58.55 26.12
CA SER A 611 -21.35 59.03 25.39
C SER A 611 -20.57 60.12 26.15
N TYR A 612 -19.42 60.52 25.57
CA TYR A 612 -18.71 61.83 25.57
C TYR A 612 -17.19 61.52 25.64
N SER A 613 -16.43 61.49 24.55
CA SER A 613 -15.90 62.57 23.67
C SER A 613 -15.01 63.60 24.38
N ASP A 614 -13.74 63.64 23.97
CA ASP A 614 -12.95 64.81 23.49
C ASP A 614 -11.46 64.43 23.59
N GLU A 615 -10.78 64.16 22.46
CA GLU A 615 -10.02 65.10 21.61
C GLU A 615 -8.70 65.60 22.25
N GLU A 616 -7.54 65.12 21.78
CA GLU A 616 -6.71 65.82 20.76
C GLU A 616 -5.42 65.00 20.45
N ASP A 617 -5.06 65.08 19.17
CA ASP A 617 -4.05 64.40 18.33
C ASP A 617 -2.62 65.03 18.45
N PRO A 618 -1.62 64.78 17.55
CA PRO A 618 -1.32 63.67 16.62
C PRO A 618 0.19 63.27 16.56
N VAL A 619 0.51 62.08 16.00
CA VAL A 619 1.45 61.91 14.84
C VAL A 619 1.44 60.47 14.28
N ASP A 620 0.65 60.29 13.21
CA ASP A 620 0.91 59.69 11.89
C ASP A 620 2.35 59.20 11.54
N ILE A 621 2.64 58.16 10.73
CA ILE A 621 1.96 57.48 9.60
C ILE A 621 2.44 56.02 9.46
N LYS A 622 1.54 55.17 8.93
CA LYS A 622 1.62 53.73 8.66
C LYS A 622 2.19 53.34 7.26
N PRO A 623 2.39 52.04 6.97
CA PRO A 623 3.27 51.48 5.93
C PRO A 623 2.54 51.01 4.65
N SER A 624 3.29 50.61 3.60
CA SER A 624 2.77 49.82 2.47
C SER A 624 3.91 49.18 1.63
N VAL A 625 3.97 47.85 1.47
CA VAL A 625 3.64 47.00 0.28
C VAL A 625 4.53 47.17 -0.96
N ALA A 626 5.08 46.05 -1.45
CA ALA A 626 5.43 45.79 -2.87
C ALA A 626 5.38 44.25 -3.08
N SER A 627 4.60 43.62 -3.97
CA SER A 627 4.25 43.81 -5.39
C SER A 627 5.39 43.47 -6.36
N ALA A 628 5.26 42.33 -7.05
CA ALA A 628 5.94 42.00 -8.31
C ALA A 628 5.55 42.99 -9.43
N PRO A 629 6.31 43.08 -10.54
CA PRO A 629 5.74 42.62 -11.81
C PRO A 629 6.72 42.09 -12.88
N THR A 630 6.09 41.57 -13.93
CA THR A 630 6.49 40.87 -15.15
C THR A 630 6.79 41.79 -16.36
N SER A 631 7.39 41.20 -17.42
CA SER A 631 7.41 41.59 -18.87
C SER A 631 8.35 42.74 -19.31
N GLY A 632 9.01 42.76 -20.48
CA GLY A 632 9.13 41.88 -21.65
C GLY A 632 9.81 42.60 -22.86
N LYS A 633 10.21 41.82 -23.88
CA LYS A 633 10.52 42.13 -25.31
C LYS A 633 11.84 42.83 -25.75
N HIS A 634 12.59 42.18 -26.67
CA HIS A 634 12.72 42.42 -28.15
C HIS A 634 14.11 41.89 -28.63
N ASP A 635 14.23 40.83 -29.43
CA ASP A 635 14.21 40.66 -30.91
C ASP A 635 15.62 40.56 -31.57
N SER A 636 15.72 39.55 -32.46
CA SER A 636 16.50 39.39 -33.71
C SER A 636 18.00 39.00 -33.76
N ASP A 637 18.22 38.03 -34.65
CA ASP A 637 19.36 37.72 -35.55
C ASP A 637 20.48 36.71 -35.16
N ASP A 638 20.25 35.47 -35.61
CA ASP A 638 21.04 34.66 -36.56
C ASP A 638 22.49 35.08 -36.88
N SER A 639 23.46 34.20 -36.54
CA SER A 639 24.58 33.82 -37.43
C SER A 639 25.39 32.65 -36.85
N ASP A 640 25.64 31.66 -37.69
CA ASP A 640 26.61 30.57 -37.50
C ASP A 640 28.04 31.10 -37.24
N SER A 641 28.76 30.49 -36.31
CA SER A 641 30.20 30.20 -36.45
C SER A 641 30.69 29.22 -35.38
N GLU A 642 31.43 28.21 -35.84
CA GLU A 642 32.18 27.24 -35.05
C GLU A 642 33.45 27.87 -34.42
N ASP A 643 33.96 27.20 -33.38
CA ASP A 643 35.23 27.40 -32.64
C ASP A 643 35.38 28.64 -31.75
N ASP A 644 35.41 28.43 -30.43
CA ASP A 644 36.62 28.77 -29.66
C ASP A 644 36.65 28.14 -28.24
N ASP A 645 37.83 27.61 -27.90
CA ASP A 645 38.24 27.01 -26.62
C ASP A 645 38.11 28.01 -25.45
N LEU A 646 37.00 27.97 -24.71
CA LEU A 646 36.82 28.76 -23.49
C LEU A 646 37.10 27.93 -22.23
N LYS A 647 38.33 28.03 -21.74
CA LYS A 647 38.67 27.63 -20.36
C LYS A 647 37.91 28.52 -19.36
N PRO A 648 37.29 27.95 -18.31
CA PRO A 648 36.63 28.73 -17.27
C PRO A 648 37.62 29.65 -16.54
N TYR A 649 37.28 30.94 -16.46
CA TYR A 649 38.01 31.93 -15.65
C TYR A 649 37.85 31.64 -14.15
N GLU A 650 38.96 31.65 -13.41
CA GLU A 650 38.95 31.69 -11.94
C GLU A 650 38.55 33.10 -11.47
N MET A 651 37.53 33.18 -10.62
CA MET A 651 37.21 34.40 -9.86
C MET A 651 38.10 34.46 -8.61
N GLU A 652 38.91 35.50 -8.50
CA GLU A 652 39.67 35.80 -7.28
C GLU A 652 38.69 36.27 -6.20
N TYR A 653 38.60 35.51 -5.10
CA TYR A 653 37.94 35.91 -3.87
C TYR A 653 38.91 36.79 -3.07
N GLU A 654 38.44 37.99 -2.73
CA GLU A 654 39.08 38.93 -1.81
C GLU A 654 39.52 38.20 -0.54
N SER A 655 40.82 38.31 -0.24
CA SER A 655 41.46 37.69 0.91
C SER A 655 41.41 38.63 2.12
N ASP A 656 40.92 38.08 3.23
CA ASP A 656 41.08 38.62 4.59
C ASP A 656 42.57 38.53 4.98
N PRO A 657 43.23 39.61 5.42
CA PRO A 657 44.69 39.66 5.49
C PRO A 657 45.20 39.31 6.89
N ASP A 658 44.87 38.13 7.41
CA ASP A 658 45.42 37.65 8.68
C ASP A 658 45.41 36.11 8.72
N GLU A 659 46.26 35.43 7.95
CA GLU A 659 46.88 34.18 8.41
C GLU A 659 48.02 33.70 7.51
N ASP A 660 49.11 33.33 8.17
CA ASP A 660 50.44 33.08 7.67
C ASP A 660 50.52 31.89 6.70
N ALA A 661 51.24 32.09 5.60
CA ALA A 661 51.37 31.17 4.48
C ALA A 661 52.32 30.01 4.81
N GLY A 662 51.78 28.80 4.98
CA GLY A 662 52.60 27.60 5.21
C GLY A 662 51.96 26.24 4.95
N SER A 663 50.76 26.13 4.37
CA SER A 663 50.19 24.81 4.05
C SER A 663 49.43 24.78 2.72
N VAL A 664 49.91 23.91 1.82
CA VAL A 664 49.27 23.54 0.56
C VAL A 664 47.88 22.98 0.87
N LYS A 665 46.81 23.69 0.50
CA LYS A 665 45.42 23.19 0.62
C LYS A 665 45.25 21.97 -0.29
N ARG A 666 45.31 20.76 0.29
CA ARG A 666 44.97 19.52 -0.41
C ARG A 666 43.46 19.51 -0.73
N PRO A 667 43.03 19.01 -1.90
CA PRO A 667 41.62 18.84 -2.21
C PRO A 667 40.98 17.88 -1.21
N LYS A 668 39.88 18.32 -0.57
CA LYS A 668 39.16 17.56 0.45
C LYS A 668 38.58 16.30 -0.18
N VAL A 669 38.99 15.12 0.30
CA VAL A 669 38.47 13.84 -0.17
C VAL A 669 36.98 13.73 0.17
N ALA A 670 36.14 13.52 -0.84
CA ALA A 670 34.70 13.37 -0.69
C ALA A 670 34.33 12.04 -0.01
N ALA A 671 33.19 12.00 0.69
CA ALA A 671 32.74 10.77 1.35
C ALA A 671 32.26 9.73 0.31
N PRO A 672 32.60 8.44 0.45
CA PRO A 672 32.13 7.39 -0.44
C PRO A 672 30.61 7.18 -0.32
N LEU A 673 29.93 7.09 -1.47
CA LEU A 673 28.48 6.91 -1.56
C LEU A 673 28.06 5.43 -1.74
N TYR A 674 28.99 4.55 -2.11
CA TYR A 674 28.73 3.13 -2.35
C TYR A 674 29.67 2.24 -1.53
N LEU A 675 29.21 1.04 -1.11
CA LEU A 675 30.02 0.09 -0.34
C LEU A 675 31.28 -0.36 -1.09
N ARG A 676 31.23 -0.42 -2.43
CA ARG A 676 32.40 -0.69 -3.28
C ARG A 676 33.46 0.41 -3.15
N ASP A 677 33.03 1.67 -3.09
CA ASP A 677 33.94 2.81 -2.99
C ASP A 677 34.45 2.95 -1.56
N LEU A 678 33.63 2.61 -0.56
CA LEU A 678 34.10 2.45 0.81
C LEU A 678 35.21 1.39 0.91
N LEU A 679 35.04 0.26 0.22
CA LEU A 679 36.05 -0.81 0.20
C LEU A 679 37.33 -0.37 -0.50
N SER A 680 37.24 0.44 -1.58
CA SER A 680 38.42 1.00 -2.23
C SER A 680 39.10 2.06 -1.37
N TYR A 681 38.35 2.84 -0.59
CA TYR A 681 38.88 3.85 0.34
C TYR A 681 39.60 3.20 1.53
N ILE A 682 39.04 2.14 2.10
CA ILE A 682 39.67 1.40 3.21
C ILE A 682 40.92 0.64 2.75
N ARG A 683 40.95 0.18 1.49
CA ARG A 683 42.10 -0.53 0.91
C ARG A 683 43.16 0.39 0.31
N ALA A 684 42.91 1.71 0.27
CA ALA A 684 43.86 2.69 -0.23
C ALA A 684 44.94 2.99 0.84
N GLY A 685 45.76 1.99 1.17
CA GLY A 685 46.80 2.08 2.21
C GLY A 685 47.82 3.20 1.97
N ASP A 686 47.95 3.66 0.74
CA ASP A 686 48.89 4.73 0.33
C ASP A 686 48.26 6.14 0.41
N ASP A 687 46.95 6.25 0.67
CA ASP A 687 46.21 7.52 0.75
C ASP A 687 45.49 7.62 2.11
N ARG A 688 46.17 8.26 3.07
CA ARG A 688 45.68 8.41 4.45
C ARG A 688 44.36 9.16 4.53
N ASP A 689 44.17 10.17 3.68
CA ASP A 689 42.98 11.02 3.69
C ASP A 689 41.74 10.24 3.19
N LYS A 690 41.91 9.37 2.17
CA LYS A 690 40.87 8.42 1.74
C LYS A 690 40.57 7.35 2.78
N THR A 691 41.59 6.80 3.42
CA THR A 691 41.41 5.76 4.43
C THR A 691 40.64 6.31 5.63
N GLU A 692 40.99 7.51 6.11
CA GLU A 692 40.30 8.15 7.24
C GLU A 692 38.85 8.53 6.89
N MET A 693 38.61 9.08 5.70
CA MET A 693 37.25 9.37 5.22
C MET A 693 36.40 8.11 5.03
N GLY A 694 37.02 7.03 4.54
CA GLY A 694 36.39 5.72 4.43
C GLY A 694 35.96 5.20 5.80
N ILE A 695 36.86 5.18 6.79
CA ILE A 695 36.56 4.72 8.15
C ILE A 695 35.46 5.57 8.80
N LYS A 696 35.52 6.90 8.69
CA LYS A 696 34.52 7.82 9.26
C LYS A 696 33.12 7.62 8.68
N SER A 697 33.02 7.34 7.39
CA SER A 697 31.73 7.15 6.69
C SER A 697 31.23 5.69 6.70
N ALA A 698 32.08 4.73 7.09
CA ALA A 698 31.79 3.30 7.00
C ALA A 698 30.53 2.88 7.75
N ALA A 699 30.43 3.25 9.03
CA ALA A 699 29.34 2.81 9.90
C ALA A 699 27.97 3.27 9.37
N ASP A 700 27.87 4.53 8.98
CA ASP A 700 26.65 5.11 8.42
C ASP A 700 26.28 4.49 7.09
N LEU A 701 27.26 4.32 6.19
CA LEU A 701 27.02 3.77 4.86
C LEU A 701 26.62 2.29 4.93
N ILE A 702 27.27 1.51 5.79
CA ILE A 702 26.94 0.11 6.05
C ILE A 702 25.55 0.01 6.70
N ARG A 703 25.21 0.81 7.70
CA ARG A 703 23.87 0.78 8.31
C ARG A 703 22.77 1.16 7.32
N ARG A 704 22.98 2.21 6.52
CA ARG A 704 22.03 2.65 5.47
C ARG A 704 21.82 1.57 4.41
N LYS A 705 22.87 0.81 4.05
CA LYS A 705 22.81 -0.19 2.97
C LYS A 705 22.46 -1.60 3.47
N ALA A 706 22.93 -2.03 4.63
CA ALA A 706 22.59 -3.32 5.25
C ALA A 706 21.12 -3.39 5.70
N GLY A 707 20.52 -2.26 6.10
CA GLY A 707 19.06 -2.19 6.28
C GLY A 707 18.25 -2.29 4.99
N SER A 708 18.91 -2.23 3.83
CA SER A 708 18.31 -2.29 2.48
C SER A 708 18.80 -3.49 1.66
N LEU A 709 19.70 -4.31 2.20
CA LEU A 709 20.33 -5.45 1.54
C LEU A 709 20.18 -6.67 2.44
N GLU A 710 19.10 -7.44 2.24
CA GLU A 710 19.19 -8.88 2.39
C GLU A 710 20.17 -9.34 1.31
N LEU A 711 21.45 -9.48 1.67
CA LEU A 711 22.45 -10.14 0.84
C LEU A 711 22.06 -11.61 0.78
N GLY A 712 21.32 -11.98 -0.28
CA GLY A 712 21.23 -13.37 -0.71
C GLY A 712 22.63 -13.88 -1.05
N GLU A 713 22.94 -15.06 -0.55
CA GLU A 713 23.92 -15.94 -1.19
C GLU A 713 23.49 -16.29 -2.61
#